data_AF-A0A182HPQ9-F1
#
_entry.id   AF-A0A182HPQ9-F1
#
_cell.length_a   1.000
_cell.length_b   1.000
_cell.length_c   1.000
_cell.angle_alpha   90.00
_cell.angle_beta   90.00
_cell.angle_gamma   90.00
#
_symmetry.space_group_name_H-M   'P 1'
#
loop_
_entity.id
_entity.type
_entity.pdbx_description
1 polymer ?
#
loop_
_entity_poly.entity_id
_entity_poly.type
_entity_poly.pdbx_seq_one_letter_code
_entity_poly.pdbx_strand_id
1 'polypeptide(L)'
;MVRRLYASEWFDSTVEDREGHTVLQCALALGDDELVKALIQLEIAEADGGTACYKIMRHNSLPIVKTFLAMQCYERMEEFQHLTSALMQLTMKQFSLASEVRVYVMWKLSAFGFEHLSGNWSGVKDPNEWKQHMKVVRECWSVISEKYDTGLYADIDDTLLHQLQAWHNHCYFLKHNQFLAHLPMSEALFCVAIFVSIHTDSVPEYRLLVTKRLVIDVVRMITDQLTIATNFLETMHSDLFAVAKPFEIEIFSRKEAIVVDMMSKVANAVIPHKNHLTKLLENKRANLWPTNADRLIKEMAERVRTIDPAWTEQRMDELNDFITKSKQLFIEQIRIRLPPVSHPQNVVTRLTSEWRKGRTTESILPELIAEEAFKLHHLMRFKDRRIKRKLLKCYAKTKQFYSLQKMLCYNAQIKPLEKESTHTDIMCMQGVMQTLGEALKNTTNSANLPGKIQDVMKAIVTPHFVKQNKSLREMFSHGVPLHRLLAPNVDDRKLCKEFYSKFGPIRIVFQLLYVVLVADVKYSFYGQLRSCQSFELFQSLARYAGHTKELEESQQKQYEEVKEYFKNIKATFTEEAKKESIRNMREYELWRNDVETKCGIVDEIGDFLNYTNDLQLSSVTSLGYCSDDLPSVKRMLDWFLNKLSGVKRIYRRWLCNWRNIHVNLSRVESKEARQTLDYFPCTFSQLLRSAVCEFDCSQELDSLSHTRQLAQELGLADKLDEEALQSLCARLKSYYNNVFYLDNKWKVLTAFCKQHKIARNERLARQLLSKDQEVLQQYYDDTRNRLLAILEEHQLHTHSNGGSKVAGLSYRVNSLVGRI
;
A
#
# COMPACT_ATOMS: atom_id res chain seq x y z
N MET A 1 11.48 26.69 44.09
CA MET A 1 10.07 27.09 43.90
C MET A 1 9.44 26.34 42.73
N VAL A 2 9.98 26.43 41.50
CA VAL A 2 9.50 25.70 40.31
C VAL A 2 9.36 24.18 40.52
N ARG A 3 10.36 23.52 41.11
CA ARG A 3 10.28 22.09 41.52
C ARG A 3 9.08 21.76 42.43
N ARG A 4 8.74 22.66 43.35
CA ARG A 4 7.62 22.48 44.29
C ARG A 4 6.26 22.78 43.64
N LEU A 5 6.23 23.61 42.60
CA LEU A 5 5.02 23.90 41.81
C LEU A 5 4.72 22.75 40.85
N TYR A 6 5.74 22.17 40.21
CA TYR A 6 5.59 20.99 39.34
C TYR A 6 5.18 19.73 40.11
N ALA A 7 5.80 19.47 41.26
CA ALA A 7 5.45 18.34 42.13
C ALA A 7 4.08 18.48 42.81
N SER A 8 3.41 19.63 42.68
CA SER A 8 2.11 19.85 43.31
C SER A 8 0.94 19.22 42.55
N GLU A 9 1.14 18.77 41.29
CA GLU A 9 0.08 18.35 40.35
C GLU A 9 -0.97 19.43 40.01
N TRP A 10 -0.86 20.65 40.57
CA TRP A 10 -1.81 21.75 40.36
C TRP A 10 -1.44 22.62 39.15
N PHE A 11 -0.38 22.27 38.43
CA PHE A 11 0.15 23.00 37.29
C PHE A 11 0.37 22.02 36.13
N ASP A 12 -0.45 22.09 35.07
CA ASP A 12 -0.18 21.37 33.82
C ASP A 12 0.89 22.16 33.06
N SER A 13 2.02 21.53 32.78
CA SER A 13 3.16 22.14 32.07
C SER A 13 2.82 22.61 30.66
N THR A 14 1.70 22.11 30.13
CA THR A 14 1.14 22.49 28.83
C THR A 14 0.16 23.66 28.91
N VAL A 15 0.02 24.32 30.07
CA VAL A 15 -0.76 25.57 30.16
C VAL A 15 -0.08 26.64 29.31
N GLU A 16 -0.84 27.17 28.36
CA GLU A 16 -0.42 28.23 27.46
C GLU A 16 -0.68 29.60 28.09
N ASP A 17 0.21 30.56 27.80
CA ASP A 17 -0.02 31.97 28.09
C ASP A 17 -1.06 32.59 27.12
N ARG A 18 -1.29 33.90 27.22
CA ARG A 18 -2.25 34.61 26.34
C ARG A 18 -1.83 34.62 24.87
N GLU A 19 -0.58 34.27 24.57
CA GLU A 19 0.00 34.23 23.23
C GLU A 19 0.08 32.79 22.69
N GLY A 20 -0.37 31.79 23.46
CA GLY A 20 -0.36 30.38 23.06
C GLY A 20 0.94 29.64 23.36
N HIS A 21 1.82 30.20 24.22
CA HIS A 21 3.11 29.59 24.54
C HIS A 21 3.10 28.88 25.90
N THR A 22 3.61 27.65 25.94
CA THR A 22 3.91 26.92 27.18
C THR A 22 5.18 27.48 27.85
N VAL A 23 5.36 27.18 29.15
CA VAL A 23 6.53 27.65 29.92
C VAL A 23 7.87 27.29 29.25
N LEU A 24 7.96 26.09 28.67
CA LEU A 24 9.12 25.66 27.90
C LEU A 24 9.32 26.43 26.60
N GLN A 25 8.24 26.83 25.92
CA GLN A 25 8.31 27.67 24.71
C GLN A 25 8.72 29.11 25.06
N CYS A 26 8.26 29.66 26.19
CA CYS A 26 8.71 30.96 26.67
C CYS A 26 10.21 30.94 27.02
N ALA A 27 10.69 29.90 27.71
CA ALA A 27 12.10 29.73 28.01
C ALA A 27 12.95 29.61 26.72
N LEU A 28 12.44 28.90 25.72
CA LEU A 28 13.07 28.81 24.41
C LEU A 28 13.12 30.18 23.69
N ALA A 29 12.03 30.96 23.74
CA ALA A 29 11.97 32.29 23.13
C ALA A 29 12.93 33.30 23.78
N LEU A 30 13.26 33.11 25.05
CA LEU A 30 14.25 33.90 25.78
C LEU A 30 15.70 33.52 25.43
N GLY A 31 15.92 32.42 24.71
CA GLY A 31 17.25 31.95 24.31
C GLY A 31 18.11 31.37 25.43
N ASP A 32 17.49 30.96 26.55
CA ASP A 32 18.19 30.38 27.70
C ASP A 32 18.17 28.84 27.63
N ASP A 33 19.17 28.28 26.93
CA ASP A 33 19.29 26.83 26.72
C ASP A 33 19.44 26.04 28.03
N GLU A 34 20.07 26.61 29.06
CA GLU A 34 20.24 25.94 30.36
C GLU A 34 18.92 25.88 31.13
N LEU A 35 18.13 26.95 31.07
CA LEU A 35 16.78 26.95 31.62
C LEU A 35 15.88 25.94 30.91
N VAL A 36 15.94 25.85 29.57
CA VAL A 36 15.17 24.87 28.79
C VAL A 36 15.54 23.44 29.19
N LYS A 37 16.84 23.10 29.26
CA LYS A 37 17.29 21.77 29.71
C LYS A 37 16.83 21.46 31.13
N ALA A 38 16.94 22.41 32.05
CA ALA A 38 16.51 22.23 33.43
C ALA A 38 15.00 21.99 33.53
N LEU A 39 14.19 22.71 32.74
CA LEU A 39 12.74 22.51 32.68
C LEU A 39 12.37 21.16 32.03
N ILE A 40 13.06 20.73 30.98
CA ILE A 40 12.86 19.40 30.38
C ILE A 40 13.14 18.31 31.42
N GLN A 41 14.24 18.40 32.18
CA GLN A 41 14.55 17.43 33.24
C GLN A 41 13.48 17.37 34.34
N LEU A 42 12.83 18.49 34.63
CA LEU A 42 11.73 18.55 35.59
C LEU A 42 10.46 17.90 35.05
N GLU A 43 10.16 18.12 33.78
CA GLU A 43 8.98 17.57 33.10
C GLU A 43 8.97 16.03 33.07
N ILE A 44 10.14 15.47 32.79
CA ILE A 44 10.35 14.02 32.63
C ILE A 44 10.75 13.34 33.94
N ALA A 45 10.90 14.08 35.04
CA ALA A 45 11.24 13.51 36.33
C ALA A 45 10.22 12.40 36.66
N GLU A 46 10.74 11.22 37.02
CA GLU A 46 9.96 10.03 37.41
C GLU A 46 9.12 9.38 36.29
N ALA A 47 9.24 9.83 35.02
CA ALA A 47 8.57 9.20 33.88
C ALA A 47 9.44 8.10 33.23
N ASP A 48 8.84 6.99 32.82
CA ASP A 48 9.49 6.06 31.89
C ASP A 48 9.77 6.73 30.53
N GLY A 49 10.67 6.17 29.71
CA GLY A 49 11.09 6.80 28.46
C GLY A 49 9.95 7.08 27.47
N GLY A 50 8.93 6.20 27.41
CA GLY A 50 7.75 6.39 26.57
C GLY A 50 6.85 7.52 27.08
N THR A 51 6.62 7.57 28.39
CA THR A 51 5.86 8.61 29.07
C THR A 51 6.60 9.97 29.01
N ALA A 52 7.93 9.97 29.10
CA ALA A 52 8.76 11.16 28.94
C ALA A 52 8.65 11.72 27.51
N CYS A 53 8.79 10.86 26.48
CA CYS A 53 8.56 11.23 25.09
C CYS A 53 7.14 11.80 24.89
N TYR A 54 6.13 11.18 25.48
CA TYR A 54 4.74 11.65 25.43
C TYR A 54 4.59 13.07 26.01
N LYS A 55 5.08 13.32 27.24
CA LYS A 55 5.00 14.64 27.90
C LYS A 55 5.69 15.72 27.08
N ILE A 56 6.91 15.47 26.61
CA ILE A 56 7.67 16.44 25.81
C ILE A 56 6.98 16.74 24.47
N MET A 57 6.46 15.72 23.79
CA MET A 57 5.75 15.91 22.53
C MET A 57 4.45 16.71 22.68
N ARG A 58 3.80 16.75 23.86
CA ARG A 58 2.63 17.60 24.11
C ARG A 58 2.93 19.10 24.05
N HIS A 59 4.18 19.54 24.26
CA HIS A 59 4.56 20.95 24.05
C HIS A 59 4.51 21.38 22.58
N ASN A 60 4.31 20.42 21.67
CA ASN A 60 4.06 20.63 20.25
C ASN A 60 5.09 21.52 19.52
N SER A 61 6.33 21.48 20.01
CA SER A 61 7.43 22.33 19.57
C SER A 61 8.62 21.47 19.16
N LEU A 62 8.98 21.57 17.88
CA LEU A 62 10.08 20.79 17.31
C LEU A 62 11.43 21.07 18.02
N PRO A 63 11.81 22.31 18.34
CA PRO A 63 13.04 22.59 19.09
C PRO A 63 13.09 21.92 20.47
N ILE A 64 11.97 21.89 21.21
CA ILE A 64 11.90 21.26 22.54
C ILE A 64 12.12 19.75 22.42
N VAL A 65 11.44 19.10 21.47
CA VAL A 65 11.59 17.65 21.21
C VAL A 65 13.02 17.30 20.84
N LYS A 66 13.67 18.10 19.98
CA LYS A 66 15.08 17.90 19.61
C LYS A 66 16.01 18.02 20.80
N THR A 67 15.83 19.05 21.61
CA THR A 67 16.65 19.30 22.79
C THR A 67 16.53 18.14 23.77
N PHE A 68 15.30 17.67 24.01
CA PHE A 68 15.06 16.50 24.85
C PHE A 68 15.74 15.23 24.33
N LEU A 69 15.56 14.87 23.05
CA LEU A 69 16.17 13.66 22.50
C LEU A 69 17.71 13.73 22.51
N ALA A 70 18.27 14.91 22.27
CA ALA A 70 19.72 15.15 22.38
C ALA A 70 20.23 15.01 23.82
N MET A 71 19.42 15.38 24.83
CA MET A 71 19.77 15.23 26.24
C MET A 71 19.72 13.78 26.73
N GLN A 72 18.78 12.97 26.25
CA GLN A 72 18.60 11.60 26.75
C GLN A 72 19.60 10.60 26.18
N CYS A 73 20.13 10.85 24.98
CA CYS A 73 21.11 9.97 24.31
C CYS A 73 20.66 8.49 24.24
N TYR A 74 19.38 8.22 23.97
CA TYR A 74 18.84 6.86 23.87
C TYR A 74 19.58 6.00 22.84
N GLU A 75 19.68 4.69 23.10
CA GLU A 75 20.03 3.74 22.04
C GLU A 75 18.93 3.70 20.98
N ARG A 76 19.27 3.38 19.72
CA ARG A 76 18.33 3.48 18.59
C ARG A 76 17.04 2.67 18.77
N MET A 77 17.12 1.47 19.39
CA MET A 77 15.96 0.63 19.64
C MET A 77 15.07 1.21 20.75
N GLU A 78 15.66 1.74 21.81
CA GLU A 78 14.93 2.40 22.90
C GLU A 78 14.26 3.67 22.41
N GLU A 79 14.97 4.50 21.63
CA GLU A 79 14.40 5.70 21.00
C GLU A 79 13.18 5.34 20.15
N PHE A 80 13.29 4.28 19.34
CA PHE A 80 12.18 3.78 18.52
C PHE A 80 10.98 3.34 19.36
N GLN A 81 11.20 2.54 20.41
CA GLN A 81 10.13 2.05 21.28
C GLN A 81 9.44 3.20 22.04
N HIS A 82 10.21 4.13 22.61
CA HIS A 82 9.69 5.25 23.36
C HIS A 82 8.91 6.23 22.48
N LEU A 83 9.43 6.60 21.30
CA LEU A 83 8.72 7.46 20.35
C LEU A 83 7.46 6.80 19.81
N THR A 84 7.50 5.49 19.53
CA THR A 84 6.31 4.74 19.10
C THR A 84 5.24 4.74 20.19
N SER A 85 5.64 4.46 21.43
CA SER A 85 4.74 4.47 22.59
C SER A 85 4.12 5.85 22.81
N ALA A 86 4.91 6.91 22.74
CA ALA A 86 4.45 8.28 22.86
C ALA A 86 3.47 8.67 21.76
N LEU A 87 3.77 8.35 20.49
CA LEU A 87 2.86 8.58 19.38
C LEU A 87 1.54 7.82 19.54
N MET A 88 1.59 6.56 20.00
CA MET A 88 0.39 5.79 20.30
C MET A 88 -0.44 6.48 21.38
N GLN A 89 0.17 6.94 22.47
CA GLN A 89 -0.53 7.65 23.55
C GLN A 89 -1.14 8.98 23.08
N LEU A 90 -0.41 9.77 22.29
CA LEU A 90 -0.93 11.04 21.73
C LEU A 90 -2.09 10.78 20.78
N THR A 91 -1.98 9.75 19.94
CA THR A 91 -3.06 9.34 19.03
C THR A 91 -4.29 8.88 19.81
N MET A 92 -4.09 8.08 20.86
CA MET A 92 -5.17 7.61 21.75
C MET A 92 -5.89 8.78 22.44
N LYS A 93 -5.16 9.83 22.81
CA LYS A 93 -5.70 11.04 23.45
C LYS A 93 -6.10 12.15 22.46
N GLN A 94 -6.13 11.85 21.15
CA GLN A 94 -6.49 12.79 20.08
C GLN A 94 -5.72 14.11 20.11
N PHE A 95 -4.46 14.08 20.55
CA PHE A 95 -3.63 15.28 20.55
C PHE A 95 -3.08 15.55 19.15
N SER A 96 -3.44 16.70 18.57
CA SER A 96 -2.97 17.10 17.24
C SER A 96 -1.56 17.67 17.29
N LEU A 97 -0.61 16.93 16.75
CA LEU A 97 0.77 17.38 16.60
C LEU A 97 0.90 18.36 15.42
N ALA A 98 1.69 19.41 15.62
CA ALA A 98 2.20 20.29 14.59
C ALA A 98 2.91 19.45 13.52
N SER A 99 2.69 19.80 12.26
CA SER A 99 3.20 19.07 11.09
C SER A 99 4.69 18.78 11.20
N GLU A 100 5.47 19.72 11.71
CA GLU A 100 6.93 19.63 11.84
C GLU A 100 7.36 18.55 12.84
N VAL A 101 6.74 18.50 14.03
CA VAL A 101 6.99 17.49 15.06
C VAL A 101 6.57 16.10 14.54
N ARG A 102 5.39 16.02 13.92
CA ARG A 102 4.88 14.77 13.33
C ARG A 102 5.83 14.23 12.26
N VAL A 103 6.27 15.07 11.33
CA VAL A 103 7.21 14.68 10.25
C VAL A 103 8.54 14.22 10.84
N TYR A 104 9.07 14.94 11.84
CA TYR A 104 10.34 14.60 12.50
C TYR A 104 10.29 13.25 13.21
N VAL A 105 9.24 12.97 13.99
CA VAL A 105 9.13 11.69 14.71
C VAL A 105 8.89 10.53 13.74
N MET A 106 8.03 10.71 12.73
CA MET A 106 7.82 9.69 11.69
C MET A 106 9.09 9.38 10.91
N TRP A 107 9.96 10.38 10.71
CA TRP A 107 11.29 10.21 10.13
C TRP A 107 12.18 9.34 11.02
N LYS A 108 12.28 9.61 12.33
CA LYS A 108 13.06 8.77 13.26
C LYS A 108 12.62 7.31 13.21
N LEU A 109 11.30 7.06 13.28
CA LEU A 109 10.75 5.71 13.26
C LEU A 109 10.99 4.99 11.93
N SER A 110 10.80 5.68 10.80
CA SER A 110 10.96 5.07 9.49
C SER A 110 12.44 4.81 9.16
N ALA A 111 13.38 5.60 9.71
CA ALA A 111 14.81 5.36 9.60
C ALA A 111 15.20 4.07 10.31
N PHE A 112 14.74 3.90 11.56
CA PHE A 112 14.96 2.67 12.32
C PHE A 112 14.40 1.44 11.61
N GLY A 113 13.15 1.54 11.12
CA GLY A 113 12.49 0.45 10.41
C GLY A 113 13.22 0.02 9.13
N PHE A 114 13.82 0.96 8.40
CA PHE A 114 14.64 0.61 7.24
C PHE A 114 15.90 -0.14 7.64
N GLU A 115 16.63 0.34 8.63
CA GLU A 115 17.92 -0.26 9.02
C GLU A 115 17.78 -1.63 9.68
N HIS A 116 16.73 -1.82 10.49
CA HIS A 116 16.62 -2.98 11.38
C HIS A 116 15.44 -3.90 11.03
N LEU A 117 14.43 -3.39 10.31
CA LEU A 117 13.21 -4.14 10.00
C LEU A 117 13.05 -4.41 8.48
N SER A 118 14.00 -3.97 7.64
CA SER A 118 13.99 -4.26 6.20
C SER A 118 15.03 -5.33 5.85
N GLY A 119 14.72 -6.13 4.81
CA GLY A 119 15.52 -7.28 4.40
C GLY A 119 14.88 -8.62 4.77
N ASN A 120 15.63 -9.71 4.65
CA ASN A 120 15.15 -11.04 5.02
C ASN A 120 15.05 -11.11 6.55
N TRP A 121 13.82 -11.10 7.08
CA TRP A 121 13.54 -11.28 8.51
C TRP A 121 14.16 -12.60 9.00
N SER A 122 15.08 -12.51 9.95
CA SER A 122 15.78 -13.68 10.52
C SER A 122 15.01 -14.35 11.66
N GLY A 123 13.88 -13.77 12.10
CA GLY A 123 13.08 -14.33 13.18
C GLY A 123 12.20 -15.50 12.72
N VAL A 124 11.97 -16.45 13.63
CA VAL A 124 11.01 -17.54 13.41
C VAL A 124 9.61 -16.97 13.55
N LYS A 125 8.83 -16.98 12.46
CA LYS A 125 7.42 -16.56 12.50
C LYS A 125 6.61 -17.58 13.29
N ASP A 126 5.89 -17.15 14.33
CA ASP A 126 4.99 -18.02 15.07
C ASP A 126 3.79 -18.41 14.18
N PRO A 127 3.59 -19.69 13.84
CA PRO A 127 2.46 -20.14 13.03
C PRO A 127 1.09 -19.87 13.66
N ASN A 128 1.04 -19.67 14.98
CA ASN A 128 -0.19 -19.42 15.74
C ASN A 128 -0.44 -17.94 16.04
N GLU A 129 0.40 -17.03 15.56
CA GLU A 129 0.28 -15.58 15.79
C GLU A 129 -1.13 -15.04 15.45
N TRP A 130 -1.75 -15.57 14.38
CA TRP A 130 -3.10 -15.19 13.97
C TRP A 130 -4.16 -15.45 15.06
N LYS A 131 -3.99 -16.48 15.90
CA LYS A 131 -4.91 -16.76 17.02
C LYS A 131 -4.88 -15.65 18.05
N GLN A 132 -3.69 -15.11 18.34
CA GLN A 132 -3.54 -13.99 19.28
C GLN A 132 -4.19 -12.72 18.72
N HIS A 133 -4.01 -12.41 17.43
CA HIS A 133 -4.71 -11.28 16.82
C HIS A 133 -6.23 -11.45 16.83
N MET A 134 -6.74 -12.65 16.54
CA MET A 134 -8.18 -12.92 16.60
C MET A 134 -8.75 -12.81 18.02
N LYS A 135 -7.98 -13.21 19.03
CA LYS A 135 -8.36 -13.05 20.44
C LYS A 135 -8.53 -11.56 20.79
N VAL A 136 -7.54 -10.73 20.46
CA VAL A 136 -7.63 -9.27 20.73
C VAL A 136 -8.79 -8.64 19.95
N VAL A 137 -9.01 -9.03 18.70
CA VAL A 137 -10.17 -8.58 17.90
C VAL A 137 -11.50 -8.88 18.59
N ARG A 138 -11.64 -10.07 19.20
CA ARG A 138 -12.83 -10.44 19.98
C ARG A 138 -12.95 -9.63 21.27
N GLU A 139 -11.85 -9.36 21.96
CA GLU A 139 -11.82 -8.52 23.17
C GLU A 139 -12.28 -7.10 22.82
N CYS A 140 -11.75 -6.50 21.75
CA CYS A 140 -12.20 -5.19 21.29
C CYS A 140 -13.70 -5.18 20.98
N TRP A 141 -14.20 -6.21 20.29
CA TRP A 141 -15.63 -6.31 19.99
C TRP A 141 -16.49 -6.45 21.24
N SER A 142 -16.04 -7.17 22.27
CA SER A 142 -16.82 -7.32 23.51
C SER A 142 -17.12 -5.96 24.14
N VAL A 143 -16.10 -5.11 24.28
CA VAL A 143 -16.23 -3.73 24.78
C VAL A 143 -17.11 -2.88 23.86
N ILE A 144 -16.92 -2.98 22.54
CA ILE A 144 -17.71 -2.23 21.55
C ILE A 144 -19.19 -2.62 21.65
N SER A 145 -19.49 -3.91 21.74
CA SER A 145 -20.85 -4.46 21.72
C SER A 145 -21.66 -4.11 22.96
N GLU A 146 -21.00 -4.01 24.13
CA GLU A 146 -21.64 -3.72 25.40
C GLU A 146 -22.17 -2.28 25.46
N LYS A 147 -21.42 -1.31 24.91
CA LYS A 147 -21.74 0.12 25.06
C LYS A 147 -22.13 0.83 23.77
N TYR A 148 -21.67 0.37 22.60
CA TYR A 148 -21.75 1.16 21.35
C TYR A 148 -22.55 0.51 20.21
N ASP A 149 -23.00 -0.75 20.34
CA ASP A 149 -23.98 -1.38 19.42
C ASP A 149 -25.43 -0.94 19.73
N THR A 150 -25.62 0.37 19.87
CA THR A 150 -26.90 1.02 20.25
C THR A 150 -27.79 1.31 19.04
N GLY A 151 -27.23 1.27 17.83
CA GLY A 151 -27.87 1.70 16.59
C GLY A 151 -27.85 3.21 16.34
N LEU A 152 -27.42 4.00 17.33
CA LEU A 152 -27.21 5.44 17.22
C LEU A 152 -25.91 5.75 16.43
N TYR A 153 -25.79 7.00 15.97
CA TYR A 153 -24.68 7.45 15.13
C TYR A 153 -23.70 8.38 15.84
N ALA A 154 -24.17 9.14 16.83
CA ALA A 154 -23.42 10.23 17.47
C ALA A 154 -22.83 9.88 18.86
N ASP A 155 -23.12 8.70 19.40
CA ASP A 155 -22.56 8.17 20.65
C ASP A 155 -21.14 7.62 20.40
N ILE A 156 -20.20 8.55 20.20
CA ILE A 156 -18.79 8.29 19.91
C ILE A 156 -17.97 8.98 21.01
N ASP A 157 -17.11 8.22 21.66
CA ASP A 157 -16.13 8.71 22.63
C ASP A 157 -14.75 8.10 22.35
N ASP A 158 -13.74 8.55 23.09
CA ASP A 158 -12.35 8.11 22.93
C ASP A 158 -12.18 6.60 23.14
N THR A 159 -13.03 6.01 24.00
CA THR A 159 -13.00 4.57 24.25
C THR A 159 -13.41 3.79 22.99
N LEU A 160 -14.49 4.19 22.31
CA LEU A 160 -14.88 3.58 21.03
C LEU A 160 -13.76 3.71 19.99
N LEU A 161 -13.18 4.90 19.83
CA LEU A 161 -12.14 5.16 18.84
C LEU A 161 -10.88 4.33 19.12
N HIS A 162 -10.49 4.20 20.39
CA HIS A 162 -9.39 3.35 20.81
C HIS A 162 -9.63 1.87 20.45
N GLN A 163 -10.82 1.35 20.79
CA GLN A 163 -11.15 -0.05 20.49
C GLN A 163 -11.20 -0.32 18.97
N LEU A 164 -11.70 0.64 18.18
CA LEU A 164 -11.69 0.54 16.71
C LEU A 164 -10.27 0.59 16.13
N GLN A 165 -9.38 1.41 16.68
CA GLN A 165 -7.98 1.48 16.25
C GLN A 165 -7.24 0.18 16.58
N ALA A 166 -7.43 -0.37 17.78
CA ALA A 166 -6.88 -1.67 18.17
C ALA A 166 -7.42 -2.77 17.26
N TRP A 167 -8.75 -2.81 17.06
CA TRP A 167 -9.39 -3.76 16.14
C TRP A 167 -8.80 -3.67 14.73
N HIS A 168 -8.63 -2.46 14.19
CA HIS A 168 -8.03 -2.21 12.88
C HIS A 168 -6.60 -2.78 12.81
N ASN A 169 -5.76 -2.47 13.79
CA ASN A 169 -4.36 -2.89 13.81
C ASN A 169 -4.22 -4.42 13.86
N HIS A 170 -5.01 -5.11 14.68
CA HIS A 170 -4.97 -6.58 14.74
C HIS A 170 -5.57 -7.23 13.48
N CYS A 171 -6.64 -6.68 12.91
CA CYS A 171 -7.17 -7.13 11.63
C CYS A 171 -6.20 -6.87 10.45
N TYR A 172 -5.30 -5.89 10.57
CA TYR A 172 -4.28 -5.60 9.57
C TYR A 172 -3.33 -6.79 9.38
N PHE A 173 -2.87 -7.42 10.46
CA PHE A 173 -2.01 -8.60 10.41
C PHE A 173 -2.75 -9.82 9.84
N LEU A 174 -4.05 -9.92 10.09
CA LEU A 174 -4.89 -11.03 9.62
C LEU A 174 -5.22 -10.97 8.12
N LYS A 175 -5.15 -9.80 7.48
CA LYS A 175 -5.66 -9.62 6.10
C LYS A 175 -4.92 -10.45 5.05
N HIS A 176 -3.68 -10.86 5.36
CA HIS A 176 -2.81 -11.62 4.44
C HIS A 176 -2.95 -13.14 4.59
N ASN A 177 -3.69 -13.61 5.61
CA ASN A 177 -3.96 -15.04 5.78
C ASN A 177 -4.88 -15.55 4.66
N GLN A 178 -4.39 -16.54 3.88
CA GLN A 178 -5.08 -17.00 2.68
C GLN A 178 -6.48 -17.57 2.96
N PHE A 179 -6.69 -18.20 4.11
CA PHE A 179 -7.99 -18.74 4.53
C PHE A 179 -9.06 -17.65 4.77
N LEU A 180 -8.65 -16.40 5.01
CA LEU A 180 -9.56 -15.26 5.18
C LEU A 180 -9.87 -14.52 3.87
N ALA A 181 -9.37 -14.97 2.71
CA ALA A 181 -9.55 -14.29 1.42
C ALA A 181 -11.03 -14.08 1.00
N HIS A 182 -11.97 -14.82 1.59
CA HIS A 182 -13.40 -14.66 1.35
C HIS A 182 -14.00 -13.42 2.05
N LEU A 183 -13.33 -12.89 3.08
CA LEU A 183 -13.74 -11.71 3.84
C LEU A 183 -13.21 -10.42 3.19
N PRO A 184 -13.99 -9.33 3.19
CA PRO A 184 -13.58 -8.03 2.65
C PRO A 184 -12.66 -7.28 3.62
N MET A 185 -11.54 -7.89 4.03
CA MET A 185 -10.66 -7.36 5.08
C MET A 185 -10.07 -6.00 4.69
N SER A 186 -9.61 -5.84 3.46
CA SER A 186 -9.00 -4.59 2.99
C SER A 186 -10.00 -3.43 2.98
N GLU A 187 -11.24 -3.69 2.53
CA GLU A 187 -12.29 -2.70 2.50
C GLU A 187 -12.78 -2.34 3.91
N ALA A 188 -12.87 -3.32 4.81
CA ALA A 188 -13.22 -3.10 6.21
C ALA A 188 -12.17 -2.22 6.90
N LEU A 189 -10.89 -2.57 6.78
CA LEU A 189 -9.78 -1.80 7.33
C LEU A 189 -9.78 -0.36 6.82
N PHE A 190 -9.98 -0.15 5.51
CA PHE A 190 -10.07 1.18 4.94
C PHE A 190 -11.21 2.01 5.55
N CYS A 191 -12.42 1.45 5.63
CA CYS A 191 -13.56 2.19 6.18
C CYS A 191 -13.41 2.48 7.68
N VAL A 192 -12.84 1.55 8.46
CA VAL A 192 -12.55 1.79 9.88
C VAL A 192 -11.48 2.87 10.06
N ALA A 193 -10.41 2.82 9.26
CA ALA A 193 -9.36 3.83 9.30
C ALA A 193 -9.91 5.23 8.98
N ILE A 194 -10.73 5.37 7.92
CA ILE A 194 -11.39 6.65 7.60
C ILE A 194 -12.28 7.10 8.76
N PHE A 195 -13.03 6.19 9.39
CA PHE A 195 -13.89 6.55 10.52
C PHE A 195 -13.10 7.06 11.73
N VAL A 196 -11.97 6.46 12.05
CA VAL A 196 -11.08 6.96 13.11
C VAL A 196 -10.50 8.32 12.70
N SER A 197 -9.99 8.46 11.47
CA SER A 197 -9.43 9.72 10.96
C SER A 197 -10.41 10.90 10.94
N ILE A 198 -11.72 10.65 10.76
CA ILE A 198 -12.76 11.69 10.89
C ILE A 198 -12.71 12.39 12.26
N HIS A 199 -12.30 11.67 13.30
CA HIS A 199 -12.29 12.15 14.68
C HIS A 199 -10.87 12.50 15.18
N THR A 200 -9.81 11.96 14.58
CA THR A 200 -8.41 12.22 14.99
C THR A 200 -7.68 13.25 14.13
N ASP A 201 -7.89 13.27 12.81
CA ASP A 201 -7.16 14.11 11.85
C ASP A 201 -8.06 15.20 11.23
N SER A 202 -9.27 15.42 11.78
CA SER A 202 -10.24 16.45 11.37
C SER A 202 -10.56 16.48 9.87
N VAL A 203 -11.02 15.35 9.31
CA VAL A 203 -11.54 15.27 7.93
C VAL A 203 -13.08 15.13 7.90
N PRO A 204 -13.85 16.18 8.29
CA PRO A 204 -15.28 16.08 8.57
C PRO A 204 -16.14 15.67 7.36
N GLU A 205 -15.66 15.96 6.15
CA GLU A 205 -16.33 15.70 4.87
C GLU A 205 -16.69 14.20 4.68
N TYR A 206 -15.89 13.29 5.25
CA TYR A 206 -16.12 11.85 5.14
C TYR A 206 -17.29 11.34 6.00
N ARG A 207 -17.83 12.16 6.91
CA ARG A 207 -19.01 11.82 7.74
C ARG A 207 -20.25 11.56 6.89
N LEU A 208 -20.33 12.14 5.70
CA LEU A 208 -21.42 11.88 4.75
C LEU A 208 -21.35 10.49 4.08
N LEU A 209 -20.21 9.82 4.17
CA LEU A 209 -19.90 8.57 3.46
C LEU A 209 -19.80 7.37 4.40
N VAL A 210 -18.98 7.50 5.44
CA VAL A 210 -18.74 6.45 6.44
C VAL A 210 -19.49 6.82 7.70
N THR A 211 -20.44 5.97 8.11
CA THR A 211 -21.26 6.19 9.31
C THR A 211 -20.89 5.19 10.41
N LYS A 212 -21.04 5.59 11.67
CA LYS A 212 -20.81 4.71 12.83
C LYS A 212 -21.52 3.38 12.68
N ARG A 213 -22.81 3.39 12.32
CA ARG A 213 -23.62 2.17 12.17
C ARG A 213 -23.04 1.18 11.15
N LEU A 214 -22.51 1.67 10.03
CA LEU A 214 -21.85 0.79 9.06
C LEU A 214 -20.57 0.19 9.65
N VAL A 215 -19.77 0.98 10.37
CA VAL A 215 -18.54 0.53 11.02
C VAL A 215 -18.84 -0.57 12.05
N ILE A 216 -19.80 -0.34 12.94
CA ILE A 216 -20.23 -1.33 13.93
C ILE A 216 -20.75 -2.61 13.26
N ASP A 217 -21.60 -2.50 12.23
CA ASP A 217 -22.08 -3.66 11.46
C ASP A 217 -20.92 -4.48 10.86
N VAL A 218 -19.89 -3.81 10.36
CA VAL A 218 -18.72 -4.44 9.72
C VAL A 218 -17.81 -5.09 10.76
N VAL A 219 -17.49 -4.39 11.85
CA VAL A 219 -16.67 -4.91 12.96
C VAL A 219 -17.33 -6.15 13.55
N ARG A 220 -18.64 -6.10 13.79
CA ARG A 220 -19.44 -7.25 14.22
C ARG A 220 -19.35 -8.42 13.25
N MET A 221 -19.65 -8.16 11.96
CA MET A 221 -19.66 -9.19 10.92
C MET A 221 -18.28 -9.86 10.79
N ILE A 222 -17.20 -9.10 10.77
CA ILE A 222 -15.84 -9.65 10.65
C ILE A 222 -15.49 -10.45 11.91
N THR A 223 -15.77 -9.93 13.12
CA THR A 223 -15.46 -10.63 14.37
C THR A 223 -16.24 -11.95 14.51
N ASP A 224 -17.53 -11.95 14.16
CA ASP A 224 -18.36 -13.17 14.08
C ASP A 224 -17.75 -14.18 13.12
N GLN A 225 -17.35 -13.74 11.92
CA GLN A 225 -16.79 -14.61 10.88
C GLN A 225 -15.39 -15.12 11.25
N LEU A 226 -14.55 -14.32 11.92
CA LEU A 226 -13.26 -14.76 12.45
C LEU A 226 -13.44 -15.83 13.52
N THR A 227 -14.45 -15.69 14.39
CA THR A 227 -14.78 -16.70 15.41
C THR A 227 -15.23 -18.01 14.75
N ILE A 228 -16.11 -17.94 13.75
CA ILE A 228 -16.56 -19.11 12.98
C ILE A 228 -15.37 -19.78 12.26
N ALA A 229 -14.50 -18.98 11.64
CA ALA A 229 -13.30 -19.48 10.97
C ALA A 229 -12.33 -20.14 11.94
N THR A 230 -12.11 -19.56 13.13
CA THR A 230 -11.23 -20.14 14.17
C THR A 230 -11.70 -21.52 14.57
N ASN A 231 -12.98 -21.64 14.98
CA ASN A 231 -13.55 -22.91 15.40
C ASN A 231 -13.49 -23.94 14.27
N PHE A 232 -13.76 -23.51 13.03
CA PHE A 232 -13.66 -24.38 11.86
C PHE A 232 -12.22 -24.88 11.63
N LEU A 233 -11.22 -24.00 11.73
CA LEU A 233 -9.82 -24.37 11.55
C LEU A 233 -9.29 -25.27 12.67
N GLU A 234 -9.77 -25.12 13.89
CA GLU A 234 -9.44 -26.02 15.02
C GLU A 234 -10.00 -27.43 14.80
N THR A 235 -11.25 -27.55 14.32
CA THR A 235 -11.81 -28.84 13.91
C THR A 235 -11.02 -29.44 12.75
N MET A 236 -10.72 -28.64 11.73
CA MET A 236 -9.92 -29.06 10.58
C MET A 236 -8.51 -29.50 10.95
N HIS A 237 -7.88 -28.86 11.94
CA HIS A 237 -6.58 -29.29 12.48
C HIS A 237 -6.69 -30.71 13.02
N SER A 238 -7.71 -30.98 13.84
CA SER A 238 -7.95 -32.29 14.44
C SER A 238 -8.23 -33.35 13.37
N ASP A 239 -9.07 -33.03 12.38
CA ASP A 239 -9.41 -33.95 11.29
C ASP A 239 -8.20 -34.25 10.39
N LEU A 240 -7.43 -33.23 10.01
CA LEU A 240 -6.22 -33.41 9.20
C LEU A 240 -5.16 -34.22 9.94
N PHE A 241 -5.01 -34.00 11.25
CA PHE A 241 -4.12 -34.82 12.08
C PHE A 241 -4.56 -36.29 12.07
N ALA A 242 -5.86 -36.56 12.27
CA ALA A 242 -6.41 -37.91 12.25
C ALA A 242 -6.24 -38.62 10.89
N VAL A 243 -6.28 -37.88 9.79
CA VAL A 243 -6.03 -38.44 8.44
C VAL A 243 -4.54 -38.62 8.18
N ALA A 244 -3.69 -37.65 8.54
CA ALA A 244 -2.28 -37.63 8.18
C ALA A 244 -1.41 -38.57 9.04
N LYS A 245 -1.71 -38.66 10.34
CA LYS A 245 -0.89 -39.43 11.30
C LYS A 245 -0.76 -40.92 10.95
N PRO A 246 -1.82 -41.63 10.52
CA PRO A 246 -1.70 -43.01 10.07
C PRO A 246 -0.71 -43.18 8.90
N PHE A 247 -0.75 -42.29 7.90
CA PHE A 247 0.16 -42.35 6.76
C PHE A 247 1.62 -42.05 7.16
N GLU A 248 1.85 -41.11 8.07
CA GLU A 248 3.18 -40.86 8.63
C GLU A 248 3.75 -42.14 9.26
N ILE A 249 2.97 -42.79 10.12
CA ILE A 249 3.36 -44.03 10.81
C ILE A 249 3.60 -45.16 9.81
N GLU A 250 2.72 -45.35 8.84
CA GLU A 250 2.80 -46.42 7.85
C GLU A 250 4.03 -46.26 6.95
N ILE A 251 4.28 -45.04 6.44
CA ILE A 251 5.46 -44.73 5.62
C ILE A 251 6.74 -44.92 6.44
N PHE A 252 6.76 -44.45 7.69
CA PHE A 252 7.91 -44.60 8.57
C PHE A 252 8.20 -46.09 8.88
N SER A 253 7.16 -46.87 9.19
CA SER A 253 7.28 -48.31 9.46
C SER A 253 7.79 -49.08 8.24
N ARG A 254 7.32 -48.72 7.03
CA ARG A 254 7.79 -49.36 5.79
C ARG A 254 9.26 -49.04 5.50
N LYS A 255 9.68 -47.80 5.78
CA LYS A 255 11.09 -47.39 5.70
C LYS A 255 11.96 -48.15 6.70
N GLU A 256 11.47 -48.32 7.93
CA GLU A 256 12.18 -49.08 8.96
C GLU A 256 12.36 -50.55 8.58
N ALA A 257 11.30 -51.19 8.07
CA ALA A 257 11.35 -52.57 7.60
C ALA A 257 12.43 -52.77 6.52
N ILE A 258 12.56 -51.84 5.57
CA ILE A 258 13.60 -51.91 4.53
C ILE A 258 15.01 -51.74 5.11
N VAL A 259 15.19 -50.83 6.07
CA VAL A 259 16.47 -50.69 6.76
C VAL A 259 16.84 -51.99 7.49
N VAL A 260 15.89 -52.63 8.18
CA VAL A 260 16.10 -53.92 8.84
C VAL A 260 16.40 -55.04 7.85
N ASP A 261 15.67 -55.11 6.73
CA ASP A 261 15.90 -56.08 5.66
C ASP A 261 17.30 -55.92 5.04
N MET A 262 17.73 -54.67 4.78
CA MET A 262 19.08 -54.38 4.29
C MET A 262 20.17 -54.81 5.29
N MET A 263 19.96 -54.55 6.59
CA MET A 263 20.89 -55.02 7.64
C MET A 263 20.96 -56.55 7.68
N SER A 264 19.81 -57.23 7.62
CA SER A 264 19.73 -58.69 7.60
C SER A 264 20.40 -59.29 6.35
N LYS A 265 20.20 -58.67 5.18
CA LYS A 265 20.82 -59.10 3.92
C LYS A 265 22.36 -59.02 4.00
N VAL A 266 22.90 -57.94 4.58
CA VAL A 266 24.35 -57.81 4.81
C VAL A 266 24.84 -58.80 5.87
N ALA A 267 24.07 -59.02 6.93
CA ALA A 267 24.40 -59.97 7.99
C ALA A 267 24.38 -61.43 7.52
N ASN A 268 23.69 -61.76 6.42
CA ASN A 268 23.62 -63.11 5.86
C ASN A 268 24.48 -63.29 4.59
N ALA A 269 25.08 -62.22 4.06
CA ALA A 269 25.92 -62.28 2.86
C ALA A 269 27.28 -62.94 3.12
N VAL A 270 27.77 -63.70 2.12
CA VAL A 270 29.11 -64.28 2.10
C VAL A 270 30.06 -63.31 1.40
N ILE A 271 30.59 -62.33 2.15
CA ILE A 271 31.43 -61.24 1.62
C ILE A 271 32.70 -61.00 2.46
N PRO A 272 33.82 -60.54 1.85
CA PRO A 272 35.01 -60.11 2.59
C PRO A 272 34.70 -58.92 3.51
N HIS A 273 35.30 -58.87 4.70
CA HIS A 273 35.15 -57.78 5.68
C HIS A 273 33.71 -57.52 6.18
N LYS A 274 32.84 -58.54 6.15
CA LYS A 274 31.45 -58.51 6.67
C LYS A 274 31.30 -57.75 8.00
N ASN A 275 32.08 -58.11 9.02
CA ASN A 275 32.00 -57.51 10.36
C ASN A 275 32.26 -56.00 10.35
N HIS A 276 33.16 -55.54 9.48
CA HIS A 276 33.46 -54.11 9.32
C HIS A 276 32.30 -53.38 8.61
N LEU A 277 31.70 -53.99 7.58
CA LEU A 277 30.56 -53.42 6.87
C LEU A 277 29.31 -53.34 7.77
N THR A 278 29.02 -54.39 8.53
CA THR A 278 27.90 -54.41 9.51
C THR A 278 28.06 -53.29 10.53
N LYS A 279 29.25 -53.15 11.15
CA LYS A 279 29.53 -52.09 12.13
C LYS A 279 29.42 -50.68 11.54
N LEU A 280 29.84 -50.50 10.28
CA LEU A 280 29.71 -49.23 9.57
C LEU A 280 28.24 -48.85 9.31
N LEU A 281 27.40 -49.82 8.94
CA LEU A 281 25.97 -49.59 8.72
C LEU A 281 25.22 -49.33 10.04
N GLU A 282 25.58 -50.02 11.13
CA GLU A 282 25.08 -49.74 12.48
C GLU A 282 25.40 -48.31 12.92
N ASN A 283 26.65 -47.88 12.74
CA ASN A 283 27.07 -46.50 13.02
C ASN A 283 26.30 -45.48 12.17
N LYS A 284 26.07 -45.76 10.88
CA LYS A 284 25.27 -44.88 10.01
C LYS A 284 23.82 -44.83 10.44
N ARG A 285 23.22 -45.96 10.83
CA ARG A 285 21.86 -46.00 11.37
C ARG A 285 21.76 -45.16 12.64
N ALA A 286 22.70 -45.30 13.57
CA ALA A 286 22.74 -44.52 14.80
C ALA A 286 22.83 -42.99 14.55
N ASN A 287 23.53 -42.58 13.50
CA ASN A 287 23.73 -41.15 13.18
C ASN A 287 22.62 -40.53 12.32
N LEU A 288 21.95 -41.31 11.46
CA LEU A 288 21.01 -40.80 10.46
C LEU A 288 19.55 -41.15 10.77
N TRP A 289 19.26 -42.17 11.55
CA TRP A 289 17.90 -42.56 11.92
C TRP A 289 17.47 -41.87 13.23
N PRO A 290 16.23 -41.37 13.35
CA PRO A 290 15.15 -41.36 12.36
C PRO A 290 15.16 -40.13 11.43
N THR A 291 15.91 -39.08 11.76
CA THR A 291 15.79 -37.74 11.20
C THR A 291 16.13 -37.63 9.70
N ASN A 292 17.03 -38.48 9.20
CA ASN A 292 17.50 -38.51 7.81
C ASN A 292 17.29 -39.90 7.18
N ALA A 293 16.13 -40.50 7.43
CA ALA A 293 15.78 -41.85 6.96
C ALA A 293 16.00 -42.06 5.45
N ASP A 294 15.60 -41.11 4.59
CA ASP A 294 15.77 -41.25 3.13
C ASP A 294 17.24 -41.25 2.70
N ARG A 295 18.08 -40.44 3.36
CA ARG A 295 19.53 -40.44 3.11
C ARG A 295 20.14 -41.75 3.55
N LEU A 296 19.76 -42.26 4.72
CA LEU A 296 20.20 -43.57 5.20
C LEU A 296 19.83 -44.67 4.21
N ILE A 297 18.56 -44.75 3.78
CA ILE A 297 18.09 -45.75 2.82
C ILE A 297 18.89 -45.67 1.52
N LYS A 298 19.14 -44.47 0.99
CA LYS A 298 19.93 -44.30 -0.23
C LYS A 298 21.37 -44.80 -0.05
N GLU A 299 22.04 -44.39 1.02
CA GLU A 299 23.42 -44.80 1.30
C GLU A 299 23.54 -46.32 1.58
N MET A 300 22.54 -46.91 2.23
CA MET A 300 22.47 -48.36 2.45
C MET A 300 22.20 -49.11 1.14
N ALA A 301 21.25 -48.64 0.33
CA ALA A 301 20.95 -49.23 -0.97
C ALA A 301 22.17 -49.23 -1.90
N GLU A 302 22.96 -48.14 -1.95
CA GLU A 302 24.20 -48.10 -2.72
C GLU A 302 25.21 -49.18 -2.32
N ARG A 303 25.26 -49.53 -1.03
CA ARG A 303 26.16 -50.57 -0.51
C ARG A 303 25.61 -51.96 -0.76
N VAL A 304 24.33 -52.21 -0.47
CA VAL A 304 23.70 -53.52 -0.70
C VAL A 304 23.62 -53.85 -2.19
N ARG A 305 23.52 -52.85 -3.08
CA ARG A 305 23.58 -53.05 -4.54
C ARG A 305 24.86 -53.74 -5.01
N THR A 306 25.97 -53.58 -4.30
CA THR A 306 27.23 -54.29 -4.62
C THR A 306 27.22 -55.76 -4.24
N ILE A 307 26.29 -56.17 -3.37
CA ILE A 307 26.12 -57.55 -2.89
C ILE A 307 25.06 -58.26 -3.73
N ASP A 308 23.90 -57.62 -3.94
CA ASP A 308 22.78 -58.17 -4.68
C ASP A 308 22.02 -57.05 -5.42
N PRO A 309 22.43 -56.75 -6.68
CA PRO A 309 21.83 -55.67 -7.47
C PRO A 309 20.33 -55.88 -7.70
N ALA A 310 19.94 -57.10 -8.11
CA ALA A 310 18.55 -57.43 -8.48
C ALA A 310 17.60 -57.32 -7.28
N TRP A 311 18.01 -57.83 -6.11
CA TRP A 311 17.22 -57.70 -4.88
C TRP A 311 17.11 -56.24 -4.43
N THR A 312 18.19 -55.46 -4.56
CA THR A 312 18.20 -54.05 -4.13
C THR A 312 17.28 -53.21 -5.01
N GLU A 313 17.31 -53.40 -6.33
CA GLU A 313 16.40 -52.72 -7.26
C GLU A 313 14.95 -53.09 -6.97
N GLN A 314 14.64 -54.38 -6.82
CA GLN A 314 13.30 -54.84 -6.46
C GLN A 314 12.77 -54.17 -5.18
N ARG A 315 13.57 -54.13 -4.11
CA ARG A 315 13.13 -53.52 -2.83
C ARG A 315 12.97 -52.01 -2.91
N MET A 316 13.80 -51.32 -3.68
CA MET A 316 13.67 -49.88 -3.90
C MET A 316 12.45 -49.54 -4.75
N ASP A 317 12.15 -50.35 -5.75
CA ASP A 317 10.93 -50.20 -6.57
C ASP A 317 9.68 -50.47 -5.74
N GLU A 318 9.65 -51.54 -4.93
CA GLU A 318 8.57 -51.82 -3.98
C GLU A 318 8.31 -50.65 -3.01
N LEU A 319 9.37 -49.98 -2.53
CA LEU A 319 9.25 -48.80 -1.67
C LEU A 319 8.69 -47.60 -2.43
N ASN A 320 9.20 -47.32 -3.62
CA ASN A 320 8.77 -46.19 -4.44
C ASN A 320 7.31 -46.34 -4.88
N ASP A 321 6.92 -47.55 -5.28
CA ASP A 321 5.54 -47.90 -5.63
C ASP A 321 4.60 -47.74 -4.43
N PHE A 322 5.02 -48.21 -3.26
CA PHE A 322 4.26 -48.04 -2.02
C PHE A 322 4.07 -46.55 -1.70
N ILE A 323 5.15 -45.75 -1.68
CA ILE A 323 5.09 -44.31 -1.39
C ILE A 323 4.18 -43.60 -2.39
N THR A 324 4.24 -43.97 -3.67
CA THR A 324 3.42 -43.35 -4.72
C THR A 324 1.93 -43.69 -4.53
N LYS A 325 1.61 -44.95 -4.24
CA LYS A 325 0.23 -45.40 -3.95
C LYS A 325 -0.32 -44.77 -2.67
N SER A 326 0.46 -44.77 -1.59
CA SER A 326 0.06 -44.13 -0.32
C SER A 326 -0.14 -42.62 -0.49
N LYS A 327 0.68 -41.95 -1.30
CA LYS A 327 0.48 -40.52 -1.62
C LYS A 327 -0.85 -40.29 -2.33
N GLN A 328 -1.20 -41.10 -3.33
CA GLN A 328 -2.48 -40.99 -4.05
C GLN A 328 -3.68 -41.26 -3.12
N LEU A 329 -3.61 -42.31 -2.31
CA LEU A 329 -4.64 -42.62 -1.32
C LEU A 329 -4.81 -41.50 -0.29
N PHE A 330 -3.71 -40.89 0.17
CA PHE A 330 -3.76 -39.78 1.10
C PHE A 330 -4.45 -38.55 0.47
N ILE A 331 -4.14 -38.23 -0.78
CA ILE A 331 -4.80 -37.13 -1.52
C ILE A 331 -6.32 -37.37 -1.60
N GLU A 332 -6.75 -38.59 -1.91
CA GLU A 332 -8.18 -38.94 -1.98
C GLU A 332 -8.86 -38.90 -0.60
N GLN A 333 -8.18 -39.35 0.47
CA GLN A 333 -8.72 -39.22 1.83
C GLN A 333 -8.92 -37.76 2.23
N ILE A 334 -7.99 -36.85 1.90
CA ILE A 334 -8.17 -35.42 2.13
C ILE A 334 -9.34 -34.89 1.30
N ARG A 335 -9.48 -35.28 0.03
CA ARG A 335 -10.60 -34.83 -0.82
C ARG A 335 -11.96 -35.21 -0.24
N ILE A 336 -12.09 -36.43 0.25
CA ILE A 336 -13.36 -36.96 0.78
C ILE A 336 -13.67 -36.40 2.15
N ARG A 337 -12.69 -36.41 3.07
CA ARG A 337 -12.91 -36.06 4.48
C ARG A 337 -12.75 -34.57 4.76
N LEU A 338 -12.01 -33.85 3.91
CA LEU A 338 -11.71 -32.43 4.07
C LEU A 338 -12.02 -31.61 2.79
N PRO A 339 -13.29 -31.59 2.32
CA PRO A 339 -13.68 -30.87 1.09
C PRO A 339 -13.26 -29.39 1.00
N PRO A 340 -13.16 -28.64 2.12
CA PRO A 340 -12.75 -27.23 2.07
C PRO A 340 -11.28 -26.97 1.73
N VAL A 341 -10.41 -27.98 1.71
CA VAL A 341 -8.99 -27.84 1.29
C VAL A 341 -8.93 -27.55 -0.21
N SER A 342 -8.39 -26.39 -0.60
CA SER A 342 -8.37 -25.98 -2.02
C SER A 342 -7.46 -26.85 -2.88
N HIS A 343 -6.31 -27.25 -2.32
CA HIS A 343 -5.27 -27.99 -3.03
C HIS A 343 -4.77 -29.18 -2.20
N PRO A 344 -5.53 -30.30 -2.14
CA PRO A 344 -5.13 -31.50 -1.38
C PRO A 344 -3.74 -32.02 -1.76
N GLN A 345 -3.37 -31.93 -3.05
CA GLN A 345 -2.05 -32.28 -3.54
C GLN A 345 -0.91 -31.49 -2.89
N ASN A 346 -1.10 -30.18 -2.68
CA ASN A 346 -0.09 -29.30 -2.11
C ASN A 346 0.13 -29.64 -0.64
N VAL A 347 -0.97 -29.80 0.11
CA VAL A 347 -0.97 -30.25 1.50
C VAL A 347 -0.19 -31.55 1.68
N VAL A 348 -0.52 -32.58 0.89
CA VAL A 348 0.18 -33.88 0.94
C VAL A 348 1.65 -33.75 0.54
N THR A 349 1.96 -32.97 -0.50
CA THR A 349 3.34 -32.79 -0.97
C THR A 349 4.19 -32.07 0.07
N ARG A 350 3.64 -31.08 0.76
CA ARG A 350 4.31 -30.37 1.84
C ARG A 350 4.55 -31.29 3.04
N LEU A 351 3.53 -31.98 3.53
CA LEU A 351 3.64 -32.93 4.63
C LEU A 351 4.69 -34.01 4.35
N THR A 352 4.60 -34.66 3.19
CA THR A 352 5.58 -35.69 2.80
C THR A 352 6.99 -35.13 2.64
N SER A 353 7.17 -33.89 2.19
CA SER A 353 8.49 -33.26 2.11
C SER A 353 9.11 -32.94 3.47
N GLU A 354 8.29 -32.55 4.45
CA GLU A 354 8.75 -32.23 5.81
C GLU A 354 8.98 -33.49 6.64
N TRP A 355 8.19 -34.55 6.43
CA TRP A 355 8.46 -35.88 7.00
C TRP A 355 9.84 -36.42 6.55
N ARG A 356 10.25 -36.16 5.30
CA ARG A 356 11.60 -36.50 4.80
C ARG A 356 12.72 -35.75 5.51
N LYS A 357 12.42 -34.59 6.09
CA LYS A 357 13.35 -33.79 6.92
C LYS A 357 13.31 -34.18 8.40
N GLY A 358 12.52 -35.20 8.77
CA GLY A 358 12.40 -35.70 10.14
C GLY A 358 11.43 -34.93 11.03
N ARG A 359 10.64 -33.98 10.48
CA ARG A 359 9.60 -33.29 11.25
C ARG A 359 8.35 -34.16 11.38
N THR A 360 7.67 -34.09 12.52
CA THR A 360 6.45 -34.85 12.78
C THR A 360 5.20 -34.12 12.27
N THR A 361 4.13 -34.86 11.98
CA THR A 361 2.83 -34.28 11.59
C THR A 361 2.35 -33.19 12.56
N GLU A 362 2.53 -33.40 13.86
CA GLU A 362 2.14 -32.46 14.92
C GLU A 362 2.87 -31.12 14.82
N SER A 363 4.17 -31.15 14.50
CA SER A 363 4.97 -29.93 14.34
C SER A 363 4.68 -29.15 13.05
N ILE A 364 4.19 -29.83 12.00
CA ILE A 364 3.98 -29.24 10.67
C ILE A 364 2.58 -28.63 10.53
N LEU A 365 1.57 -29.23 11.18
CA LEU A 365 0.17 -28.86 11.00
C LEU A 365 -0.14 -27.38 11.27
N PRO A 366 0.38 -26.75 12.34
CA PRO A 366 0.13 -25.33 12.60
C PRO A 366 0.62 -24.42 11.46
N GLU A 367 1.82 -24.67 10.93
CA GLU A 367 2.38 -23.95 9.76
C GLU A 367 1.51 -24.14 8.52
N LEU A 368 1.06 -25.37 8.29
CA LEU A 368 0.24 -25.72 7.13
C LEU A 368 -1.12 -25.02 7.18
N ILE A 369 -1.79 -25.00 8.33
CA ILE A 369 -3.10 -24.33 8.47
C ILE A 369 -2.98 -22.81 8.32
N ALA A 370 -1.90 -22.22 8.84
CA ALA A 370 -1.68 -20.79 8.74
C ALA A 370 -1.45 -20.31 7.30
N GLU A 371 -0.80 -21.13 6.47
CA GLU A 371 -0.33 -20.75 5.14
C GLU A 371 -1.19 -21.26 3.98
N GLU A 372 -1.93 -22.36 4.16
CA GLU A 372 -2.72 -22.96 3.08
C GLU A 372 -4.05 -22.23 2.80
N ALA A 373 -4.55 -22.40 1.58
CA ALA A 373 -5.81 -21.82 1.13
C ALA A 373 -6.99 -22.74 1.43
N PHE A 374 -7.92 -22.29 2.28
CA PHE A 374 -9.18 -22.97 2.59
C PHE A 374 -10.40 -22.24 2.00
N LYS A 375 -11.33 -22.98 1.38
CA LYS A 375 -12.55 -22.43 0.79
C LYS A 375 -13.64 -22.19 1.83
N LEU A 376 -13.51 -21.10 2.59
CA LEU A 376 -14.41 -20.79 3.71
C LEU A 376 -15.65 -19.94 3.32
N HIS A 377 -15.87 -19.65 2.03
CA HIS A 377 -17.00 -18.81 1.56
C HIS A 377 -18.39 -19.31 1.97
N HIS A 378 -18.55 -20.61 2.18
CA HIS A 378 -19.80 -21.24 2.61
C HIS A 378 -20.21 -20.84 4.04
N LEU A 379 -19.26 -20.40 4.87
CA LEU A 379 -19.49 -19.97 6.25
C LEU A 379 -20.17 -18.59 6.36
N MET A 380 -20.17 -17.79 5.29
CA MET A 380 -20.81 -16.48 5.30
C MET A 380 -22.34 -16.60 5.32
N ARG A 381 -22.98 -16.08 6.38
CA ARG A 381 -24.45 -16.07 6.53
C ARG A 381 -25.09 -15.04 5.60
N PHE A 382 -26.40 -15.16 5.34
CA PHE A 382 -27.12 -14.23 4.47
C PHE A 382 -27.04 -12.77 4.95
N LYS A 383 -27.18 -12.54 6.26
CA LYS A 383 -27.03 -11.21 6.88
C LYS A 383 -25.64 -10.62 6.60
N ASP A 384 -24.58 -11.42 6.73
CA ASP A 384 -23.19 -11.01 6.53
C ASP A 384 -22.93 -10.66 5.06
N ARG A 385 -23.49 -11.43 4.12
CA ARG A 385 -23.43 -11.11 2.68
C ARG A 385 -24.13 -9.79 2.36
N ARG A 386 -25.16 -9.37 3.11
CA ARG A 386 -25.81 -8.06 2.94
C ARG A 386 -24.92 -6.94 3.48
N ILE A 387 -24.29 -7.13 4.65
CA ILE A 387 -23.34 -6.18 5.24
C ILE A 387 -22.12 -6.01 4.32
N LYS A 388 -21.51 -7.11 3.85
CA LYS A 388 -20.44 -7.09 2.84
C LYS A 388 -20.80 -6.26 1.62
N ARG A 389 -22.01 -6.42 1.07
CA ARG A 389 -22.47 -5.62 -0.09
C ARG A 389 -22.60 -4.13 0.24
N LYS A 390 -23.04 -3.76 1.45
CA LYS A 390 -23.08 -2.35 1.90
C LYS A 390 -21.66 -1.79 2.05
N LEU A 391 -20.76 -2.54 2.69
CA LEU A 391 -19.36 -2.19 2.86
C LEU A 391 -18.70 -1.93 1.50
N LEU A 392 -18.81 -2.85 0.55
CA LEU A 392 -18.19 -2.70 -0.78
C LEU A 392 -18.69 -1.44 -1.51
N LYS A 393 -19.98 -1.09 -1.37
CA LYS A 393 -20.54 0.15 -1.94
C LYS A 393 -19.99 1.39 -1.25
N CYS A 394 -19.95 1.40 0.08
CA CYS A 394 -19.39 2.50 0.86
C CYS A 394 -17.90 2.68 0.55
N TYR A 395 -17.12 1.60 0.59
CA TYR A 395 -15.71 1.59 0.24
C TYR A 395 -15.47 2.15 -1.16
N ALA A 396 -16.17 1.66 -2.19
CA ALA A 396 -15.95 2.13 -3.56
C ALA A 396 -16.17 3.64 -3.69
N LYS A 397 -17.23 4.18 -3.05
CA LYS A 397 -17.54 5.60 -3.10
C LYS A 397 -16.59 6.46 -2.25
N THR A 398 -16.26 5.99 -1.06
CA THR A 398 -15.31 6.65 -0.15
C THR A 398 -13.92 6.70 -0.79
N LYS A 399 -13.50 5.61 -1.43
CA LYS A 399 -12.22 5.52 -2.13
C LYS A 399 -12.17 6.43 -3.37
N GLN A 400 -13.27 6.58 -4.11
CA GLN A 400 -13.38 7.57 -5.18
C GLN A 400 -13.18 9.00 -4.65
N PHE A 401 -13.90 9.35 -3.59
CA PHE A 401 -13.83 10.68 -2.98
C PHE A 401 -12.42 10.97 -2.44
N TYR A 402 -11.88 10.04 -1.67
CA TYR A 402 -10.51 10.09 -1.15
C TYR A 402 -9.47 10.28 -2.26
N SER A 403 -9.59 9.51 -3.34
CA SER A 403 -8.63 9.60 -4.44
C SER A 403 -8.70 10.94 -5.16
N LEU A 404 -9.91 11.49 -5.39
CA LEU A 404 -10.07 12.80 -6.02
C LEU A 404 -9.60 13.94 -5.12
N GLN A 405 -9.96 13.93 -3.84
CA GLN A 405 -9.51 14.94 -2.89
C GLN A 405 -7.98 14.96 -2.80
N LYS A 406 -7.36 13.77 -2.72
CA LYS A 406 -5.89 13.64 -2.77
C LYS A 406 -5.30 14.24 -4.04
N MET A 407 -5.91 14.01 -5.22
CA MET A 407 -5.45 14.66 -6.46
C MET A 407 -5.56 16.17 -6.40
N LEU A 408 -6.68 16.70 -5.89
CA LEU A 408 -6.86 18.14 -5.79
C LEU A 408 -5.82 18.79 -4.87
N CYS A 409 -5.49 18.14 -3.75
CA CYS A 409 -4.43 18.60 -2.86
C CYS A 409 -3.07 18.65 -3.58
N TYR A 410 -2.67 17.61 -4.31
CA TYR A 410 -1.42 17.62 -5.09
C TYR A 410 -1.47 18.63 -6.25
N ASN A 411 -2.59 18.75 -6.95
CA ASN A 411 -2.77 19.68 -8.06
C ASN A 411 -2.72 21.14 -7.61
N ALA A 412 -3.17 21.45 -6.39
CA ALA A 412 -3.10 22.79 -5.83
C ALA A 412 -1.66 23.27 -5.56
N GLN A 413 -0.71 22.33 -5.44
CA GLN A 413 0.71 22.63 -5.23
C GLN A 413 1.46 22.94 -6.53
N ILE A 414 0.87 22.62 -7.69
CA ILE A 414 1.47 22.91 -9.00
C ILE A 414 1.19 24.38 -9.35
N LYS A 415 2.22 25.21 -9.25
CA LYS A 415 2.23 26.61 -9.72
C LYS A 415 3.07 26.75 -10.98
N PRO A 416 2.73 27.64 -11.92
CA PRO A 416 3.57 27.91 -13.09
C PRO A 416 5.02 28.21 -12.68
N LEU A 417 5.99 27.66 -13.42
CA LEU A 417 7.40 27.89 -13.15
C LEU A 417 7.78 29.33 -13.53
N GLU A 418 8.25 30.11 -12.57
CA GLU A 418 8.76 31.48 -12.80
C GLU A 418 10.25 31.51 -13.22
N LYS A 419 11.01 30.47 -12.86
CA LYS A 419 12.46 30.31 -13.10
C LYS A 419 12.78 28.90 -13.64
N GLU A 420 14.07 28.58 -13.79
CA GLU A 420 14.49 27.21 -14.08
C GLU A 420 13.99 26.23 -13.01
N SER A 421 13.66 25.00 -13.43
CA SER A 421 13.11 23.99 -12.55
C SER A 421 14.11 23.58 -11.46
N THR A 422 13.68 23.73 -10.21
CA THR A 422 14.43 23.24 -9.06
C THR A 422 14.28 21.73 -8.91
N HIS A 423 15.11 21.12 -8.06
CA HIS A 423 14.94 19.71 -7.74
C HIS A 423 13.59 19.43 -7.06
N THR A 424 13.12 20.35 -6.23
CA THR A 424 11.81 20.28 -5.57
C THR A 424 10.67 20.27 -6.59
N ASP A 425 10.76 21.07 -7.65
CA ASP A 425 9.75 21.07 -8.73
C ASP A 425 9.68 19.72 -9.45
N ILE A 426 10.84 19.10 -9.70
CA ILE A 426 10.91 17.75 -10.29
C ILE A 426 10.27 16.72 -9.35
N MET A 427 10.57 16.78 -8.05
CA MET A 427 9.97 15.86 -7.07
C MET A 427 8.46 16.07 -6.94
N CYS A 428 7.99 17.32 -6.97
CA CYS A 428 6.56 17.66 -6.98
C CYS A 428 5.86 17.09 -8.22
N MET A 429 6.42 17.30 -9.41
CA MET A 429 5.92 16.69 -10.66
C MET A 429 5.86 15.17 -10.54
N GLN A 430 6.96 14.52 -10.14
CA GLN A 430 7.02 13.06 -10.00
C GLN A 430 5.99 12.55 -9.00
N GLY A 431 5.78 13.27 -7.88
CA GLY A 431 4.76 12.97 -6.89
C GLY A 431 3.33 13.06 -7.44
N VAL A 432 3.04 14.09 -8.24
CA VAL A 432 1.75 14.24 -8.92
C VAL A 432 1.55 13.13 -9.95
N MET A 433 2.54 12.86 -10.81
CA MET A 433 2.48 11.79 -11.81
C MET A 433 2.32 10.40 -11.19
N GLN A 434 3.02 10.14 -10.09
CA GLN A 434 2.86 8.92 -9.31
C GLN A 434 1.44 8.82 -8.77
N THR A 435 0.93 9.88 -8.15
CA THR A 435 -0.41 9.88 -7.54
C THR A 435 -1.47 9.67 -8.62
N LEU A 436 -1.37 10.38 -9.75
CA LEU A 436 -2.17 10.17 -10.96
C LEU A 436 -2.13 8.73 -11.46
N GLY A 437 -0.94 8.17 -11.61
CA GLY A 437 -0.76 6.79 -12.08
C GLY A 437 -1.32 5.76 -11.10
N GLU A 438 -1.24 6.04 -9.79
CA GLU A 438 -1.88 5.23 -8.75
C GLU A 438 -3.40 5.27 -8.86
N ALA A 439 -4.01 6.45 -9.00
CA ALA A 439 -5.46 6.58 -9.10
C ALA A 439 -6.07 5.95 -10.35
N LEU A 440 -5.31 5.92 -11.45
CA LEU A 440 -5.74 5.29 -12.70
C LEU A 440 -5.54 3.76 -12.69
N LYS A 441 -4.61 3.25 -11.88
CA LYS A 441 -4.35 1.81 -11.78
C LYS A 441 -5.28 1.17 -10.74
N ASN A 442 -5.88 0.05 -11.08
CA ASN A 442 -6.65 -0.75 -10.12
C ASN A 442 -5.70 -1.54 -9.20
N THR A 443 -4.98 -0.86 -8.31
CA THR A 443 -4.22 -1.55 -7.24
C THR A 443 -5.02 -1.60 -5.95
N THR A 444 -4.85 -2.68 -5.18
CA THR A 444 -5.55 -2.92 -3.92
C THR A 444 -5.15 -1.93 -2.82
N ASN A 445 -3.91 -1.44 -2.84
CA ASN A 445 -3.31 -0.65 -1.75
C ASN A 445 -3.06 0.83 -2.10
N SER A 446 -3.43 1.30 -3.30
CA SER A 446 -3.31 2.72 -3.67
C SER A 446 -4.68 3.40 -3.80
N ALA A 447 -4.68 4.73 -3.78
CA ALA A 447 -5.78 5.53 -4.31
C ALA A 447 -6.14 4.98 -5.69
N ASN A 448 -7.42 4.72 -5.96
CA ASN A 448 -7.93 4.30 -7.26
C ASN A 448 -9.33 4.87 -7.48
N LEU A 449 -9.72 5.08 -8.73
CA LEU A 449 -11.04 5.59 -9.10
C LEU A 449 -11.91 4.44 -9.63
N PRO A 450 -12.57 3.65 -8.77
CA PRO A 450 -13.42 2.54 -9.23
C PRO A 450 -14.75 3.06 -9.82
N GLY A 451 -15.52 2.19 -10.47
CA GLY A 451 -16.93 2.45 -10.81
C GLY A 451 -17.16 3.60 -11.80
N LYS A 452 -18.22 4.39 -11.60
CA LYS A 452 -18.68 5.42 -12.55
C LYS A 452 -17.60 6.44 -12.93
N ILE A 453 -16.77 6.86 -11.97
CA ILE A 453 -15.69 7.81 -12.22
C ILE A 453 -14.61 7.18 -13.10
N GLN A 454 -14.38 5.87 -12.98
CA GLN A 454 -13.47 5.16 -13.88
C GLN A 454 -13.91 5.27 -15.34
N ASP A 455 -15.21 5.09 -15.59
CA ASP A 455 -15.76 5.10 -16.94
C ASP A 455 -15.72 6.51 -17.53
N VAL A 456 -16.04 7.53 -16.73
CA VAL A 456 -15.89 8.93 -17.12
C VAL A 456 -14.42 9.28 -17.36
N MET A 457 -13.52 8.83 -16.48
CA MET A 457 -12.08 9.02 -16.68
C MET A 457 -11.61 8.35 -17.96
N LYS A 458 -12.05 7.13 -18.30
CA LYS A 458 -11.70 6.49 -19.58
C LYS A 458 -12.21 7.27 -20.79
N ALA A 459 -13.35 7.95 -20.67
CA ALA A 459 -13.87 8.81 -21.74
C ALA A 459 -13.02 10.08 -21.90
N ILE A 460 -12.58 10.69 -20.81
CA ILE A 460 -11.80 11.95 -20.80
C ILE A 460 -10.31 11.71 -21.03
N VAL A 461 -9.81 10.59 -20.59
CA VAL A 461 -8.40 10.24 -20.55
C VAL A 461 -8.16 9.12 -21.54
N THR A 462 -7.54 9.45 -22.67
CA THR A 462 -7.31 8.49 -23.76
C THR A 462 -6.63 7.22 -23.24
N PRO A 463 -6.88 6.03 -23.83
CA PRO A 463 -6.16 4.81 -23.46
C PRO A 463 -4.64 4.98 -23.54
N HIS A 464 -4.19 5.86 -24.44
CA HIS A 464 -2.81 6.24 -24.58
C HIS A 464 -2.26 6.96 -23.34
N PHE A 465 -3.00 7.93 -22.80
CA PHE A 465 -2.61 8.60 -21.55
C PHE A 465 -2.42 7.61 -20.40
N VAL A 466 -3.37 6.69 -20.20
CA VAL A 466 -3.30 5.71 -19.11
C VAL A 466 -2.05 4.84 -19.26
N LYS A 467 -1.75 4.41 -20.49
CA LYS A 467 -0.53 3.65 -20.79
C LYS A 467 0.73 4.45 -20.48
N GLN A 468 0.85 5.68 -20.98
CA GLN A 468 2.06 6.49 -20.80
C GLN A 468 2.28 6.89 -19.35
N ASN A 469 1.22 7.30 -18.65
CA ASN A 469 1.31 7.63 -17.23
C ASN A 469 1.67 6.40 -16.38
N LYS A 470 1.22 5.20 -16.77
CA LYS A 470 1.66 3.95 -16.14
C LYS A 470 3.17 3.72 -16.36
N SER A 471 3.67 3.87 -17.58
CA SER A 471 5.10 3.75 -17.87
C SER A 471 5.93 4.73 -17.05
N LEU A 472 5.54 6.01 -17.04
CA LEU A 472 6.22 7.05 -16.26
C LEU A 472 6.18 6.78 -14.75
N ARG A 473 5.04 6.33 -14.21
CA ARG A 473 4.96 5.88 -12.81
C ARG A 473 5.91 4.71 -12.54
N GLU A 474 5.99 3.72 -13.42
CA GLU A 474 6.90 2.58 -13.24
C GLU A 474 8.36 3.05 -13.24
N MET A 475 8.71 3.99 -14.12
CA MET A 475 10.02 4.64 -14.13
C MET A 475 10.30 5.46 -12.87
N PHE A 476 9.35 6.25 -12.35
CA PHE A 476 9.58 7.07 -11.13
C PHE A 476 9.52 6.28 -9.82
N SER A 477 8.70 5.23 -9.73
CA SER A 477 8.36 4.60 -8.45
C SER A 477 8.91 3.19 -8.23
N HIS A 478 9.23 2.42 -9.28
CA HIS A 478 9.45 0.96 -9.15
C HIS A 478 10.80 0.48 -9.69
N GLY A 479 11.59 1.34 -10.34
CA GLY A 479 12.93 1.01 -10.78
C GLY A 479 13.83 2.24 -10.87
N VAL A 480 15.13 2.04 -10.64
CA VAL A 480 16.16 3.02 -10.99
C VAL A 480 16.83 2.51 -12.27
N PRO A 481 16.42 2.98 -13.45
CA PRO A 481 17.04 2.56 -14.71
C PRO A 481 18.47 3.08 -14.82
N LEU A 482 19.32 2.33 -15.55
CA LEU A 482 20.75 2.64 -15.71
C LEU A 482 20.99 4.07 -16.23
N HIS A 483 20.19 4.52 -17.20
CA HIS A 483 20.30 5.87 -17.77
C HIS A 483 20.26 6.98 -16.70
N ARG A 484 19.47 6.81 -15.63
CA ARG A 484 19.41 7.79 -14.54
C ARG A 484 20.67 7.85 -13.68
N LEU A 485 21.44 6.77 -13.63
CA LEU A 485 22.76 6.80 -13.00
C LEU A 485 23.78 7.54 -13.88
N LEU A 486 23.67 7.40 -15.20
CA LEU A 486 24.63 7.96 -16.16
C LEU A 486 24.36 9.45 -16.46
N ALA A 487 23.09 9.85 -16.57
CA ALA A 487 22.66 11.22 -16.86
C ALA A 487 21.59 11.69 -15.84
N PRO A 488 22.00 12.06 -14.60
CA PRO A 488 21.05 12.40 -13.55
C PRO A 488 20.22 13.66 -13.89
N ASN A 489 18.89 13.53 -13.84
CA ASN A 489 17.91 14.61 -13.95
C ASN A 489 17.86 15.42 -15.27
N VAL A 490 18.58 15.01 -16.34
CA VAL A 490 18.56 15.74 -17.62
C VAL A 490 17.17 15.69 -18.25
N ASP A 491 16.65 14.48 -18.46
CA ASP A 491 15.30 14.25 -18.99
C ASP A 491 14.21 14.78 -18.05
N ASP A 492 14.43 14.65 -16.74
CA ASP A 492 13.47 15.09 -15.73
C ASP A 492 13.28 16.61 -15.73
N ARG A 493 14.34 17.40 -15.98
CA ARG A 493 14.25 18.87 -16.07
C ARG A 493 13.42 19.32 -17.27
N LYS A 494 13.67 18.71 -18.43
CA LYS A 494 12.92 19.00 -19.67
C LYS A 494 11.45 18.63 -19.50
N LEU A 495 11.19 17.41 -19.01
CA LEU A 495 9.84 16.94 -18.73
C LEU A 495 9.12 17.84 -17.71
N CYS A 496 9.81 18.29 -16.66
CA CYS A 496 9.26 19.20 -15.66
C CYS A 496 8.78 20.51 -16.29
N LYS A 497 9.61 21.16 -17.10
CA LYS A 497 9.22 22.41 -17.77
C LYS A 497 7.96 22.23 -18.62
N GLU A 498 7.91 21.16 -19.42
CA GLU A 498 6.77 20.92 -20.29
C GLU A 498 5.52 20.53 -19.47
N PHE A 499 5.67 19.71 -18.44
CA PHE A 499 4.59 19.28 -17.54
C PHE A 499 3.87 20.48 -16.94
N TYR A 500 4.60 21.40 -16.31
CA TYR A 500 4.02 22.57 -15.66
C TYR A 500 3.30 23.50 -16.64
N SER A 501 3.74 23.57 -17.91
CA SER A 501 3.06 24.36 -18.94
C SER A 501 1.76 23.74 -19.46
N LYS A 502 1.61 22.40 -19.42
CA LYS A 502 0.49 21.69 -20.07
C LYS A 502 -0.41 20.89 -19.13
N PHE A 503 -0.18 20.96 -17.82
CA PHE A 503 -0.96 20.19 -16.84
C PHE A 503 -2.34 20.79 -16.53
N GLY A 504 -2.55 22.09 -16.79
CA GLY A 504 -3.79 22.81 -16.51
C GLY A 504 -5.08 22.08 -16.91
N PRO A 505 -5.24 21.62 -18.18
CA PRO A 505 -6.45 20.90 -18.61
C PRO A 505 -6.74 19.63 -17.80
N ILE A 506 -5.71 18.91 -17.37
CA ILE A 506 -5.84 17.70 -16.55
C ILE A 506 -6.36 18.06 -15.16
N ARG A 507 -5.85 19.14 -14.56
CA ARG A 507 -6.35 19.66 -13.28
C ARG A 507 -7.85 19.97 -13.35
N ILE A 508 -8.30 20.70 -14.38
CA ILE A 508 -9.71 21.08 -14.58
C ILE A 508 -10.63 19.85 -14.64
N VAL A 509 -10.17 18.76 -15.29
CA VAL A 509 -10.93 17.50 -15.35
C VAL A 509 -11.18 16.90 -13.97
N PHE A 510 -10.16 16.88 -13.11
CA PHE A 510 -10.30 16.36 -11.74
C PHE A 510 -11.20 17.24 -10.87
N GLN A 511 -11.12 18.56 -11.06
CA GLN A 511 -12.00 19.52 -10.38
C GLN A 511 -13.46 19.31 -10.76
N LEU A 512 -13.74 19.16 -12.06
CA LEU A 512 -15.09 18.87 -12.54
C LEU A 512 -15.64 17.53 -12.00
N LEU A 513 -14.80 16.49 -11.96
CA LEU A 513 -15.16 15.20 -11.38
C LEU A 513 -15.48 15.29 -9.89
N TYR A 514 -14.70 16.07 -9.16
CA TYR A 514 -14.93 16.33 -7.74
C TYR A 514 -16.26 17.03 -7.52
N VAL A 515 -16.56 18.09 -8.28
CA VAL A 515 -17.82 18.85 -8.19
C VAL A 515 -19.03 17.92 -8.35
N VAL A 516 -19.03 17.06 -9.37
CA VAL A 516 -20.14 16.11 -9.62
C VAL A 516 -20.18 15.01 -8.55
N LEU A 517 -19.03 14.53 -8.08
CA LEU A 517 -18.97 13.51 -7.03
C LEU A 517 -19.56 14.04 -5.72
N VAL A 518 -19.25 15.26 -5.29
CA VAL A 518 -19.82 15.85 -4.06
C VAL A 518 -21.35 15.86 -4.11
N ALA A 519 -21.95 16.17 -5.26
CA ALA A 519 -23.40 16.08 -5.43
C ALA A 519 -23.93 14.64 -5.28
N ASP A 520 -23.23 13.65 -5.83
CA ASP A 520 -23.58 12.23 -5.64
C ASP A 520 -23.42 11.81 -4.17
N VAL A 521 -22.40 12.31 -3.45
CA VAL A 521 -22.23 12.11 -1.99
C VAL A 521 -23.45 12.62 -1.23
N LYS A 522 -23.86 13.88 -1.46
CA LYS A 522 -25.09 14.47 -0.87
C LYS A 522 -26.33 13.62 -1.16
N TYR A 523 -26.52 13.20 -2.42
CA TYR A 523 -27.64 12.33 -2.82
C TYR A 523 -27.68 11.02 -2.01
N SER A 524 -26.52 10.38 -1.81
CA SER A 524 -26.46 9.13 -1.06
C SER A 524 -26.69 9.33 0.44
N PHE A 525 -26.18 10.42 1.01
CA PHE A 525 -26.37 10.76 2.40
C PHE A 525 -27.85 11.06 2.71
N TYR A 526 -28.52 11.86 1.89
CA TYR A 526 -29.96 12.12 2.04
C TYR A 526 -30.81 10.86 1.88
N GLY A 527 -30.35 9.90 1.05
CA GLY A 527 -30.96 8.57 0.98
C GLY A 527 -30.85 7.78 2.30
N GLN A 528 -29.74 7.94 3.03
CA GLN A 528 -29.57 7.34 4.36
C GLN A 528 -30.48 7.99 5.39
N LEU A 529 -30.54 9.33 5.44
CA LEU A 529 -31.48 10.07 6.29
C LEU A 529 -32.93 9.64 6.02
N ARG A 530 -33.32 9.53 4.75
CA ARG A 530 -34.65 9.08 4.32
C ARG A 530 -35.00 7.66 4.79
N SER A 531 -33.98 6.81 4.95
CA SER A 531 -34.14 5.42 5.40
C SER A 531 -34.26 5.27 6.93
N CYS A 532 -34.03 6.34 7.70
CA CYS A 532 -34.19 6.31 9.15
C CYS A 532 -35.64 6.00 9.54
N GLN A 533 -35.80 5.11 10.52
CA GLN A 533 -37.12 4.62 10.93
C GLN A 533 -37.75 5.49 12.03
N SER A 534 -36.94 6.18 12.84
CA SER A 534 -37.37 7.07 13.92
C SER A 534 -36.70 8.44 13.82
N PHE A 535 -37.28 9.44 14.49
CA PHE A 535 -36.68 10.77 14.66
C PHE A 535 -35.35 10.72 15.41
N GLU A 536 -35.24 9.87 16.43
CA GLU A 536 -34.00 9.69 17.19
C GLU A 536 -32.84 9.26 16.27
N LEU A 537 -33.05 8.26 15.40
CA LEU A 537 -32.04 7.82 14.44
C LEU A 537 -31.73 8.89 13.40
N PHE A 538 -32.77 9.60 12.93
CA PHE A 538 -32.61 10.71 11.99
C PHE A 538 -31.73 11.82 12.59
N GLN A 539 -32.09 12.29 13.79
CA GLN A 539 -31.38 13.34 14.50
C GLN A 539 -29.97 12.90 14.88
N SER A 540 -29.78 11.66 15.31
CA SER A 540 -28.45 11.11 15.61
C SER A 540 -27.55 11.11 14.37
N LEU A 541 -28.06 10.69 13.20
CA LEU A 541 -27.33 10.74 11.93
C LEU A 541 -27.03 12.17 11.48
N ALA A 542 -27.98 13.09 11.63
CA ALA A 542 -27.78 14.50 11.31
C ALA A 542 -26.72 15.15 12.22
N ARG A 543 -26.74 14.88 13.54
CA ARG A 543 -25.69 15.32 14.49
C ARG A 543 -24.33 14.78 14.10
N TYR A 544 -24.25 13.50 13.78
CA TYR A 544 -23.01 12.85 13.37
C TYR A 544 -22.39 13.53 12.14
N ALA A 545 -23.19 13.86 11.13
CA ALA A 545 -22.71 14.53 9.94
C ALA A 545 -22.14 15.93 10.22
N GLY A 546 -22.72 16.66 11.18
CA GLY A 546 -22.27 17.99 11.56
C GLY A 546 -22.47 19.02 10.45
N HIS A 547 -21.56 19.98 10.34
CA HIS A 547 -21.63 21.04 9.32
C HIS A 547 -20.88 20.66 8.04
N THR A 548 -21.51 20.92 6.89
CA THR A 548 -20.95 20.63 5.54
C THR A 548 -20.43 21.87 4.83
N LYS A 549 -20.28 22.99 5.55
CA LYS A 549 -19.93 24.30 4.98
C LYS A 549 -18.61 24.27 4.20
N GLU A 550 -17.55 23.69 4.77
CA GLU A 550 -16.24 23.61 4.11
C GLU A 550 -16.29 22.77 2.83
N LEU A 551 -17.05 21.67 2.84
CA LEU A 551 -17.25 20.82 1.66
C LEU A 551 -17.99 21.58 0.55
N GLU A 552 -19.00 22.36 0.93
CA GLU A 552 -19.80 23.18 0.02
C GLU A 552 -19.00 24.33 -0.58
N GLU A 553 -18.23 25.05 0.25
CA GLU A 553 -17.31 26.11 -0.19
C GLU A 553 -16.23 25.55 -1.12
N SER A 554 -15.67 24.38 -0.78
CA SER A 554 -14.73 23.68 -1.65
C SER A 554 -15.37 23.31 -2.99
N GLN A 555 -16.59 22.74 -2.98
CA GLN A 555 -17.32 22.40 -4.20
C GLN A 555 -17.53 23.64 -5.09
N GLN A 556 -17.96 24.76 -4.50
CA GLN A 556 -18.18 26.00 -5.24
C GLN A 556 -16.87 26.57 -5.79
N LYS A 557 -15.81 26.61 -4.98
CA LYS A 557 -14.49 27.09 -5.41
C LYS A 557 -13.98 26.30 -6.61
N GLN A 558 -14.05 24.97 -6.56
CA GLN A 558 -13.61 24.14 -7.69
C GLN A 558 -14.47 24.37 -8.93
N TYR A 559 -15.78 24.59 -8.78
CA TYR A 559 -16.66 24.90 -9.90
C TYR A 559 -16.33 26.25 -10.55
N GLU A 560 -16.07 27.30 -9.76
CA GLU A 560 -15.72 28.62 -10.30
C GLU A 560 -14.39 28.58 -11.08
N GLU A 561 -13.37 27.87 -10.58
CA GLU A 561 -12.11 27.67 -11.32
C GLU A 561 -12.35 26.97 -12.68
N VAL A 562 -13.22 25.95 -12.71
CA VAL A 562 -13.58 25.25 -13.96
C VAL A 562 -14.34 26.19 -14.90
N LYS A 563 -15.30 26.95 -14.39
CA LYS A 563 -16.12 27.89 -15.16
C LYS A 563 -15.26 28.99 -15.79
N GLU A 564 -14.33 29.56 -15.02
CA GLU A 564 -13.39 30.56 -15.51
C GLU A 564 -12.51 29.99 -16.63
N TYR A 565 -11.98 28.78 -16.44
CA TYR A 565 -11.18 28.10 -17.46
C TYR A 565 -11.94 27.92 -18.79
N PHE A 566 -13.18 27.41 -18.76
CA PHE A 566 -13.98 27.21 -19.97
C PHE A 566 -14.45 28.53 -20.59
N LYS A 567 -14.69 29.58 -19.79
CA LYS A 567 -14.93 30.94 -20.28
C LYS A 567 -13.72 31.47 -21.06
N ASN A 568 -12.52 31.28 -20.51
CA ASN A 568 -11.27 31.70 -21.15
C ASN A 568 -11.04 30.93 -22.46
N ILE A 569 -11.22 29.60 -22.46
CA ILE A 569 -11.14 28.81 -23.70
C ILE A 569 -12.10 29.33 -24.76
N LYS A 570 -13.36 29.54 -24.41
CA LYS A 570 -14.38 30.02 -25.36
C LYS A 570 -13.99 31.37 -25.96
N ALA A 571 -13.47 32.29 -25.13
CA ALA A 571 -12.96 33.58 -25.59
C ALA A 571 -11.77 33.42 -26.53
N THR A 572 -10.76 32.61 -26.15
CA THR A 572 -9.59 32.33 -27.00
C THR A 572 -10.00 31.74 -28.34
N PHE A 573 -10.86 30.72 -28.36
CA PHE A 573 -11.33 30.13 -29.61
C PHE A 573 -12.08 31.13 -30.50
N THR A 574 -12.83 32.05 -29.90
CA THR A 574 -13.56 33.11 -30.62
C THR A 574 -12.61 34.13 -31.24
N GLU A 575 -11.54 34.51 -30.53
CA GLU A 575 -10.51 35.42 -31.06
C GLU A 575 -9.65 34.75 -32.13
N GLU A 576 -9.23 33.50 -31.91
CA GLU A 576 -8.44 32.73 -32.88
C GLU A 576 -9.24 32.44 -34.16
N ALA A 577 -10.58 32.35 -34.09
CA ALA A 577 -11.48 32.23 -35.24
C ALA A 577 -11.31 33.38 -36.26
N LYS A 578 -10.90 34.56 -35.79
CA LYS A 578 -10.73 35.75 -36.63
C LYS A 578 -9.47 35.67 -37.49
N LYS A 579 -8.53 34.77 -37.17
CA LYS A 579 -7.29 34.59 -37.92
C LYS A 579 -7.52 33.65 -39.11
N GLU A 580 -7.17 34.11 -40.29
CA GLU A 580 -7.41 33.39 -41.55
C GLU A 580 -6.66 32.04 -41.63
N SER A 581 -5.47 31.96 -41.03
CA SER A 581 -4.66 30.73 -40.93
C SER A 581 -5.34 29.61 -40.12
N ILE A 582 -6.23 29.96 -39.18
CA ILE A 582 -6.92 29.02 -38.30
C ILE A 582 -8.32 28.71 -38.84
N ARG A 583 -9.03 29.74 -39.33
CA ARG A 583 -10.37 29.61 -39.93
C ARG A 583 -10.39 28.62 -41.11
N ASN A 584 -9.31 28.55 -41.88
CA ASN A 584 -9.22 27.68 -43.06
C ASN A 584 -8.80 26.23 -42.72
N MET A 585 -8.53 25.90 -41.45
CA MET A 585 -8.21 24.53 -41.04
C MET A 585 -9.47 23.64 -41.04
N ARG A 586 -9.39 22.48 -41.68
CA ARG A 586 -10.50 21.50 -41.74
C ARG A 586 -10.90 20.99 -40.36
N GLU A 587 -9.96 20.96 -39.43
CA GLU A 587 -10.13 20.46 -38.07
C GLU A 587 -10.74 21.51 -37.12
N TYR A 588 -10.72 22.80 -37.46
CA TYR A 588 -11.13 23.87 -36.57
C TYR A 588 -12.62 23.79 -36.19
N GLU A 589 -13.49 23.50 -37.16
CA GLU A 589 -14.94 23.32 -36.92
C GLU A 589 -15.21 22.20 -35.91
N LEU A 590 -14.43 21.11 -35.98
CA LEU A 590 -14.52 19.99 -35.05
C LEU A 590 -14.09 20.40 -33.65
N TRP A 591 -12.97 21.13 -33.52
CA TRP A 591 -12.47 21.64 -32.23
C TRP A 591 -13.44 22.61 -31.60
N ARG A 592 -14.01 23.54 -32.39
CA ARG A 592 -15.02 24.49 -31.92
C ARG A 592 -16.25 23.78 -31.38
N ASN A 593 -16.81 22.83 -32.13
CA ASN A 593 -17.98 22.06 -31.71
C ASN A 593 -17.73 21.28 -30.40
N ASP A 594 -16.52 20.76 -30.21
CA ASP A 594 -16.13 20.08 -28.98
C ASP A 594 -16.01 21.04 -27.78
N VAL A 595 -15.42 22.21 -27.97
CA VAL A 595 -15.38 23.27 -26.94
C VAL A 595 -16.80 23.72 -26.57
N GLU A 596 -17.67 23.97 -27.55
CA GLU A 596 -19.06 24.38 -27.31
C GLU A 596 -19.84 23.29 -26.54
N THR A 597 -19.64 22.02 -26.89
CA THR A 597 -20.25 20.88 -26.17
C THR A 597 -19.78 20.82 -24.72
N LYS A 598 -18.48 20.99 -24.47
CA LYS A 598 -17.89 20.96 -23.12
C LYS A 598 -18.35 22.14 -22.28
N CYS A 599 -18.37 23.35 -22.84
CA CYS A 599 -18.96 24.53 -22.19
C CYS A 599 -20.42 24.28 -21.80
N GLY A 600 -21.23 23.71 -22.70
CA GLY A 600 -22.63 23.40 -22.40
C GLY A 600 -22.82 22.37 -21.29
N ILE A 601 -21.89 21.43 -21.10
CA ILE A 601 -21.90 20.51 -19.95
C ILE A 601 -21.57 21.24 -18.64
N VAL A 602 -20.60 22.15 -18.67
CA VAL A 602 -20.20 22.96 -17.50
C VAL A 602 -21.29 23.94 -17.08
N ASP A 603 -22.00 24.53 -18.05
CA ASP A 603 -23.15 25.39 -17.81
C ASP A 603 -24.30 24.59 -17.17
N GLU A 604 -24.62 23.38 -17.68
CA GLU A 604 -25.64 22.50 -17.05
C GLU A 604 -25.28 22.13 -15.61
N ILE A 605 -24.00 21.91 -15.31
CA ILE A 605 -23.54 21.66 -13.95
C ILE A 605 -23.76 22.90 -13.07
N GLY A 606 -23.49 24.10 -13.59
CA GLY A 606 -23.77 25.35 -12.90
C GLY A 606 -25.25 25.53 -12.58
N ASP A 607 -26.11 25.33 -13.57
CA ASP A 607 -27.56 25.38 -13.39
C ASP A 607 -28.02 24.38 -12.34
N PHE A 608 -27.48 23.17 -12.35
CA PHE A 608 -27.77 22.14 -11.36
C PHE A 608 -27.31 22.55 -9.94
N LEU A 609 -26.12 23.11 -9.79
CA LEU A 609 -25.61 23.56 -8.48
C LEU A 609 -26.45 24.72 -7.94
N ASN A 610 -26.74 25.73 -8.77
CA ASN A 610 -27.60 26.85 -8.40
C ASN A 610 -28.99 26.37 -7.98
N TYR A 611 -29.56 25.43 -8.74
CA TYR A 611 -30.86 24.85 -8.45
C TYR A 611 -30.91 24.00 -7.17
N THR A 612 -29.77 23.51 -6.70
CA THR A 612 -29.66 22.68 -5.51
C THR A 612 -29.02 23.42 -4.33
N ASN A 613 -28.73 24.71 -4.47
CA ASN A 613 -28.04 25.51 -3.47
C ASN A 613 -28.82 25.59 -2.15
N ASP A 614 -30.15 25.64 -2.22
CA ASP A 614 -31.01 25.71 -1.04
C ASP A 614 -31.13 24.36 -0.29
N LEU A 615 -30.61 23.26 -0.87
CA LEU A 615 -30.71 21.91 -0.33
C LEU A 615 -29.55 21.59 0.64
N GLN A 616 -29.22 22.54 1.53
CA GLN A 616 -28.14 22.40 2.51
C GLN A 616 -28.50 21.43 3.63
N LEU A 617 -27.48 20.77 4.20
CA LEU A 617 -27.68 19.84 5.31
C LEU A 617 -28.19 20.56 6.56
N SER A 618 -27.78 21.80 6.78
CA SER A 618 -28.26 22.68 7.86
C SER A 618 -29.79 22.78 7.85
N SER A 619 -30.37 23.07 6.68
CA SER A 619 -31.83 23.15 6.48
C SER A 619 -32.53 21.84 6.82
N VAL A 620 -32.00 20.71 6.33
CA VAL A 620 -32.55 19.37 6.61
C VAL A 620 -32.47 19.02 8.10
N THR A 621 -31.39 19.42 8.75
CA THR A 621 -31.14 19.17 10.17
C THR A 621 -32.11 19.96 11.03
N SER A 622 -32.31 21.25 10.74
CA SER A 622 -33.30 22.09 11.43
C SER A 622 -34.71 21.52 11.31
N LEU A 623 -35.09 21.02 10.13
CA LEU A 623 -36.40 20.38 9.92
C LEU A 623 -36.58 19.10 10.73
N GLY A 624 -35.51 18.35 10.97
CA GLY A 624 -35.55 17.17 11.84
C GLY A 624 -35.68 17.48 13.33
N TYR A 625 -35.36 18.72 13.74
CA TYR A 625 -35.53 19.18 15.12
C TYR A 625 -36.83 19.93 15.37
N CYS A 626 -37.34 20.63 14.36
CA CYS A 626 -38.54 21.45 14.49
C CYS A 626 -39.83 20.75 14.05
N SER A 627 -39.76 19.51 13.57
CA SER A 627 -40.91 18.76 13.06
C SER A 627 -41.23 17.56 13.95
N ASP A 628 -42.53 17.33 14.15
CA ASP A 628 -43.06 16.15 14.84
C ASP A 628 -43.61 15.09 13.87
N ASP A 629 -43.56 15.34 12.55
CA ASP A 629 -44.07 14.43 11.51
C ASP A 629 -42.97 13.89 10.58
N LEU A 630 -42.42 12.72 10.92
CA LEU A 630 -41.36 12.05 10.16
C LEU A 630 -41.79 11.75 8.71
N PRO A 631 -43.02 11.28 8.42
CA PRO A 631 -43.57 11.23 7.06
C PRO A 631 -43.43 12.52 6.24
N SER A 632 -43.69 13.69 6.81
CA SER A 632 -43.49 14.97 6.10
C SER A 632 -42.03 15.27 5.81
N VAL A 633 -41.14 15.07 6.79
CA VAL A 633 -39.68 15.19 6.59
C VAL A 633 -39.22 14.23 5.49
N LYS A 634 -39.75 13.01 5.47
CA LYS A 634 -39.47 12.00 4.44
C LYS A 634 -39.94 12.42 3.05
N ARG A 635 -41.14 13.01 2.92
CA ARG A 635 -41.63 13.56 1.64
C ARG A 635 -40.75 14.70 1.13
N MET A 636 -40.26 15.56 2.02
CA MET A 636 -39.31 16.60 1.66
C MET A 636 -37.97 16.03 1.19
N LEU A 637 -37.44 15.01 1.87
CA LEU A 637 -36.25 14.31 1.41
C LEU A 637 -36.48 13.62 0.06
N ASP A 638 -37.67 13.07 -0.19
CA ASP A 638 -38.02 12.50 -1.50
C ASP A 638 -37.98 13.60 -2.59
N TRP A 639 -38.44 14.82 -2.28
CA TRP A 639 -38.26 15.98 -3.16
C TRP A 639 -36.78 16.33 -3.38
N PHE A 640 -35.95 16.36 -2.32
CA PHE A 640 -34.51 16.62 -2.41
C PHE A 640 -33.79 15.58 -3.28
N LEU A 641 -34.11 14.31 -3.05
CA LEU A 641 -33.57 13.19 -3.81
C LEU A 641 -33.97 13.26 -5.28
N ASN A 642 -35.20 13.66 -5.59
CA ASN A 642 -35.64 13.88 -6.96
C ASN A 642 -34.83 14.99 -7.65
N LYS A 643 -34.57 16.11 -6.96
CA LYS A 643 -33.73 17.21 -7.47
C LYS A 643 -32.30 16.74 -7.72
N LEU A 644 -31.67 16.15 -6.71
CA LEU A 644 -30.29 15.66 -6.78
C LEU A 644 -30.10 14.49 -7.75
N SER A 645 -31.17 13.76 -8.10
CA SER A 645 -31.10 12.69 -9.10
C SER A 645 -30.61 13.16 -10.47
N GLY A 646 -30.69 14.46 -10.75
CA GLY A 646 -30.09 15.13 -11.92
C GLY A 646 -28.60 14.83 -12.10
N VAL A 647 -27.86 14.53 -11.04
CA VAL A 647 -26.45 14.11 -11.12
C VAL A 647 -26.27 12.87 -12.02
N LYS A 648 -27.24 11.96 -12.05
CA LYS A 648 -27.21 10.77 -12.93
C LYS A 648 -27.33 11.15 -14.40
N ARG A 649 -28.11 12.19 -14.72
CA ARG A 649 -28.25 12.73 -16.07
C ARG A 649 -26.95 13.39 -16.52
N ILE A 650 -26.34 14.20 -15.66
CA ILE A 650 -25.03 14.83 -15.89
C ILE A 650 -23.98 13.76 -16.22
N TYR A 651 -23.86 12.71 -15.39
CA TYR A 651 -22.94 11.61 -15.68
C TYR A 651 -23.18 10.93 -17.02
N ARG A 652 -24.44 10.65 -17.39
CA ARG A 652 -24.77 10.04 -18.69
C ARG A 652 -24.43 10.96 -19.86
N ARG A 653 -24.79 12.24 -19.76
CA ARG A 653 -24.48 13.23 -20.80
C ARG A 653 -22.97 13.38 -20.98
N TRP A 654 -22.24 13.42 -19.87
CA TRP A 654 -20.78 13.44 -19.88
C TRP A 654 -20.22 12.23 -20.63
N LEU A 655 -20.63 11.02 -20.28
CA LEU A 655 -20.18 9.78 -20.94
C LEU A 655 -20.49 9.73 -22.44
N CYS A 656 -21.66 10.21 -22.87
CA CYS A 656 -22.06 10.15 -24.27
C CYS A 656 -21.43 11.24 -25.15
N ASN A 657 -21.19 12.43 -24.59
CA ASN A 657 -20.91 13.62 -25.39
C ASN A 657 -19.50 14.16 -25.21
N TRP A 658 -18.78 13.77 -24.16
CA TRP A 658 -17.40 14.20 -23.95
C TRP A 658 -16.45 13.37 -24.79
N ARG A 659 -16.27 13.79 -26.05
CA ARG A 659 -15.33 13.17 -26.97
C ARG A 659 -13.94 13.78 -26.78
N ASN A 660 -12.93 12.95 -26.99
CA ASN A 660 -11.57 13.43 -27.14
C ASN A 660 -11.25 13.55 -28.61
N ILE A 661 -11.00 14.76 -29.08
CA ILE A 661 -10.42 14.94 -30.40
C ILE A 661 -8.95 14.57 -30.30
N HIS A 662 -8.57 13.49 -30.96
CA HIS A 662 -7.17 13.11 -31.10
C HIS A 662 -6.50 14.06 -32.10
N VAL A 663 -5.84 15.08 -31.59
CA VAL A 663 -5.13 16.05 -32.44
C VAL A 663 -3.69 15.62 -32.58
N ASN A 664 -3.26 15.19 -33.78
CA ASN A 664 -1.85 14.95 -34.02
C ASN A 664 -1.14 16.31 -34.18
N LEU A 665 -0.47 16.79 -33.12
CA LEU A 665 0.21 18.09 -33.12
C LEU A 665 1.22 18.24 -34.27
N SER A 666 1.80 17.12 -34.75
CA SER A 666 2.73 17.13 -35.89
C SER A 666 2.07 17.47 -37.23
N ARG A 667 0.74 17.34 -37.34
CA ARG A 667 -0.05 17.69 -38.54
C ARG A 667 -0.57 19.12 -38.50
N VAL A 668 -0.45 19.80 -37.37
CA VAL A 668 -0.87 21.19 -37.21
C VAL A 668 0.34 22.07 -37.53
N GLU A 669 0.33 22.73 -38.69
CA GLU A 669 1.48 23.51 -39.16
C GLU A 669 1.59 24.88 -38.46
N SER A 670 0.46 25.52 -38.14
CA SER A 670 0.45 26.83 -37.45
C SER A 670 0.87 26.71 -35.98
N LYS A 671 1.78 27.60 -35.57
CA LYS A 671 2.24 27.73 -34.18
C LYS A 671 1.12 28.25 -33.28
N GLU A 672 0.32 29.19 -33.76
CA GLU A 672 -0.83 29.78 -33.07
C GLU A 672 -1.89 28.70 -32.82
N ALA A 673 -2.20 27.88 -33.84
CA ALA A 673 -3.14 26.76 -33.69
C ALA A 673 -2.66 25.74 -32.65
N ARG A 674 -1.34 25.47 -32.54
CA ARG A 674 -0.78 24.59 -31.50
C ARG A 674 -0.97 25.14 -30.08
N GLN A 675 -0.83 26.45 -29.89
CA GLN A 675 -1.06 27.09 -28.59
C GLN A 675 -2.52 26.98 -28.16
N THR A 676 -3.45 27.15 -29.11
CA THR A 676 -4.89 26.97 -28.87
C THR A 676 -5.25 25.53 -28.48
N LEU A 677 -4.42 24.56 -28.86
CA LEU A 677 -4.62 23.15 -28.52
C LEU A 677 -4.13 22.79 -27.11
N ASP A 678 -3.29 23.60 -26.47
CA ASP A 678 -2.77 23.33 -25.12
C ASP A 678 -3.90 23.31 -24.06
N TYR A 679 -5.09 23.81 -24.40
CA TYR A 679 -6.30 23.73 -23.59
C TYR A 679 -6.99 22.35 -23.57
N PHE A 680 -6.60 21.42 -24.45
CA PHE A 680 -7.18 20.07 -24.48
C PHE A 680 -6.35 19.06 -23.67
N PRO A 681 -6.98 18.22 -22.83
CA PRO A 681 -6.27 17.15 -22.10
C PRO A 681 -5.47 16.17 -22.98
N CYS A 682 -5.80 16.04 -24.27
CA CYS A 682 -5.13 15.13 -25.18
C CYS A 682 -3.69 15.56 -25.54
N THR A 683 -3.36 16.86 -25.49
CA THR A 683 -1.99 17.35 -25.76
C THR A 683 -1.01 16.90 -24.69
N PHE A 684 -1.45 16.90 -23.43
CA PHE A 684 -0.67 16.38 -22.32
C PHE A 684 -0.37 14.88 -22.49
N SER A 685 -1.30 14.10 -23.07
CA SER A 685 -1.04 12.68 -23.40
C SER A 685 0.10 12.49 -24.40
N GLN A 686 0.25 13.42 -25.35
CA GLN A 686 1.32 13.36 -26.35
C GLN A 686 2.67 13.77 -25.77
N LEU A 687 2.68 14.75 -24.87
CA LEU A 687 3.85 15.11 -24.08
C LEU A 687 4.36 13.89 -23.30
N LEU A 688 3.48 13.18 -22.58
CA LEU A 688 3.86 11.98 -21.86
C LEU A 688 4.41 10.90 -22.80
N ARG A 689 3.84 10.72 -23.99
CA ARG A 689 4.38 9.78 -24.99
C ARG A 689 5.79 10.20 -25.44
N SER A 690 5.98 11.48 -25.76
CA SER A 690 7.29 11.98 -26.21
C SER A 690 8.34 11.72 -25.15
N ALA A 691 8.03 12.02 -23.89
CA ALA A 691 8.93 11.78 -22.76
C ALA A 691 9.27 10.30 -22.58
N VAL A 692 8.29 9.39 -22.67
CA VAL A 692 8.56 7.94 -22.60
C VAL A 692 9.44 7.48 -23.75
N CYS A 693 9.16 7.92 -24.98
CA CYS A 693 9.97 7.55 -26.14
C CYS A 693 11.41 8.08 -26.05
N GLU A 694 11.58 9.34 -25.64
CA GLU A 694 12.92 9.92 -25.42
C GLU A 694 13.70 9.15 -24.35
N PHE A 695 13.03 8.76 -23.26
CA PHE A 695 13.63 7.97 -22.20
C PHE A 695 14.02 6.57 -22.67
N ASP A 696 13.12 5.86 -23.35
CA ASP A 696 13.37 4.52 -23.89
C ASP A 696 14.56 4.54 -24.88
N CYS A 697 14.59 5.53 -25.79
CA CYS A 697 15.70 5.67 -26.75
C CYS A 697 17.03 5.95 -26.06
N SER A 698 17.06 6.86 -25.09
CA SER A 698 18.28 7.19 -24.33
C SER A 698 18.77 5.98 -23.54
N GLN A 699 17.85 5.24 -22.91
CA GLN A 699 18.17 4.03 -22.17
C GLN A 699 18.71 2.90 -23.07
N GLU A 700 18.17 2.71 -24.27
CA GLU A 700 18.68 1.70 -25.22
C GLU A 700 20.12 2.00 -25.66
N LEU A 701 20.42 3.26 -25.97
CA LEU A 701 21.78 3.71 -26.32
C LEU A 701 22.76 3.47 -25.18
N ASP A 702 22.39 3.85 -23.96
CA ASP A 702 23.21 3.67 -22.76
C ASP A 702 23.38 2.21 -22.35
N SER A 703 22.34 1.38 -22.54
CA SER A 703 22.39 -0.04 -22.21
C SER A 703 23.41 -0.77 -23.08
N LEU A 704 23.46 -0.44 -24.38
CA LEU A 704 24.40 -1.04 -25.32
C LEU A 704 25.83 -0.59 -25.04
N SER A 705 26.05 0.72 -24.80
CA SER A 705 27.37 1.25 -24.46
C SER A 705 27.91 0.63 -23.16
N HIS A 706 27.06 0.51 -22.13
CA HIS A 706 27.43 -0.11 -20.87
C HIS A 706 27.63 -1.64 -20.98
N THR A 707 26.87 -2.34 -21.83
CA THR A 707 27.12 -3.77 -22.12
C THR A 707 28.52 -3.96 -22.69
N ARG A 708 28.94 -3.09 -23.63
CA ARG A 708 30.27 -3.14 -24.24
C ARG A 708 31.37 -2.87 -23.21
N GLN A 709 31.19 -1.87 -22.34
CA GLN A 709 32.11 -1.60 -21.24
C GLN A 709 32.21 -2.79 -20.28
N LEU A 710 31.08 -3.37 -19.88
CA LEU A 710 31.05 -4.53 -18.99
C LEU A 710 31.76 -5.75 -19.59
N ALA A 711 31.62 -5.97 -20.90
CA ALA A 711 32.35 -7.00 -21.61
C ALA A 711 33.87 -6.75 -21.62
N GLN A 712 34.31 -5.50 -21.75
CA GLN A 712 35.72 -5.13 -21.65
C GLN A 712 36.26 -5.37 -20.24
N GLU A 713 35.57 -4.90 -19.21
CA GLU A 713 35.97 -5.05 -17.80
C GLU A 713 36.05 -6.51 -17.34
N LEU A 714 35.24 -7.40 -17.94
CA LEU A 714 35.27 -8.84 -17.69
C LEU A 714 36.27 -9.62 -18.57
N GLY A 715 36.99 -8.95 -19.49
CA GLY A 715 37.90 -9.61 -20.44
C GLY A 715 37.16 -10.51 -21.45
N LEU A 716 35.94 -10.13 -21.81
CA LEU A 716 35.06 -10.82 -22.75
C LEU A 716 35.01 -10.14 -24.13
N ALA A 717 35.45 -8.89 -24.24
CA ALA A 717 35.29 -8.08 -25.46
C ALA A 717 35.83 -8.76 -26.73
N ASP A 718 37.02 -9.36 -26.68
CA ASP A 718 37.64 -10.02 -27.84
C ASP A 718 36.96 -11.36 -28.21
N LYS A 719 36.02 -11.84 -27.39
CA LYS A 719 35.33 -13.13 -27.55
C LYS A 719 33.88 -12.97 -28.00
N LEU A 720 33.40 -11.74 -28.15
CA LEU A 720 32.02 -11.43 -28.50
C LEU A 720 31.98 -10.64 -29.81
N ASP A 721 31.20 -11.13 -30.76
CA ASP A 721 30.79 -10.33 -31.92
C ASP A 721 29.63 -9.38 -31.55
N GLU A 722 29.27 -8.50 -32.48
CA GLU A 722 28.19 -7.52 -32.25
C GLU A 722 26.82 -8.18 -32.01
N GLU A 723 26.54 -9.32 -32.65
CA GLU A 723 25.31 -10.07 -32.42
C GLU A 723 25.25 -10.66 -31.01
N ALA A 724 26.35 -11.24 -30.52
CA ALA A 724 26.47 -11.74 -29.15
C ALA A 724 26.38 -10.60 -28.12
N LEU A 725 26.91 -9.42 -28.44
CA LEU A 725 26.85 -8.24 -27.58
C LEU A 725 25.41 -7.69 -27.48
N GLN A 726 24.70 -7.61 -28.61
CA GLN A 726 23.27 -7.24 -28.62
C GLN A 726 22.41 -8.28 -27.87
N SER A 727 22.69 -9.57 -28.05
CA SER A 727 22.03 -10.65 -27.32
C SER A 727 22.26 -10.57 -25.81
N LEU A 728 23.50 -10.26 -25.38
CA LEU A 728 23.82 -10.04 -23.98
C LEU A 728 23.07 -8.81 -23.43
N CYS A 729 23.09 -7.69 -24.17
CA CYS A 729 22.36 -6.47 -23.81
C CYS A 729 20.86 -6.74 -23.61
N ALA A 730 20.24 -7.48 -24.54
CA ALA A 730 18.83 -7.87 -24.46
C ALA A 730 18.52 -8.74 -23.22
N ARG A 731 19.41 -9.67 -22.86
CA ARG A 731 19.25 -10.49 -21.63
C ARG A 731 19.43 -9.68 -20.35
N LEU A 732 20.26 -8.63 -20.39
CA LEU A 732 20.49 -7.71 -19.27
C LEU A 732 19.43 -6.61 -19.14
N LYS A 733 18.46 -6.52 -20.06
CA LYS A 733 17.38 -5.51 -20.04
C LYS A 733 16.66 -5.39 -18.69
N SER A 734 16.43 -6.50 -18.01
CA SER A 734 15.80 -6.49 -16.68
C SER A 734 16.65 -5.81 -15.60
N TYR A 735 17.98 -5.91 -15.69
CA TYR A 735 18.91 -5.13 -14.87
C TYR A 735 19.00 -3.67 -15.33
N TYR A 736 19.03 -3.40 -16.63
CA TYR A 736 19.07 -2.00 -17.11
C TYR A 736 17.81 -1.20 -16.76
N ASN A 737 16.67 -1.86 -16.65
CA ASN A 737 15.43 -1.24 -16.17
C ASN A 737 15.44 -0.97 -14.65
N ASN A 738 16.22 -1.74 -13.88
CA ASN A 738 16.38 -1.55 -12.45
C ASN A 738 17.75 -2.05 -11.96
N VAL A 739 18.67 -1.10 -11.75
CA VAL A 739 20.06 -1.38 -11.36
C VAL A 739 20.20 -2.09 -10.01
N PHE A 740 19.16 -2.08 -9.17
CA PHE A 740 19.15 -2.84 -7.91
C PHE A 740 19.03 -4.36 -8.12
N TYR A 741 18.72 -4.84 -9.32
CA TYR A 741 18.68 -6.27 -9.64
C TYR A 741 20.08 -6.84 -9.94
N LEU A 742 21.01 -6.64 -9.01
CA LEU A 742 22.40 -7.11 -9.11
C LEU A 742 22.48 -8.63 -9.23
N ASP A 743 21.72 -9.38 -8.44
CA ASP A 743 21.70 -10.85 -8.52
C ASP A 743 21.31 -11.34 -9.92
N ASN A 744 20.37 -10.63 -10.54
CA ASN A 744 19.93 -10.93 -11.90
C ASN A 744 21.00 -10.60 -12.95
N LYS A 745 21.71 -9.45 -12.82
CA LYS A 745 22.88 -9.12 -13.66
C LYS A 745 23.87 -10.29 -13.67
N TRP A 746 24.27 -10.76 -12.48
CA TRP A 746 25.27 -11.80 -12.34
C TRP A 746 24.78 -13.19 -12.75
N LYS A 747 23.50 -13.51 -12.49
CA LYS A 747 22.87 -14.76 -12.97
C LYS A 747 22.83 -14.81 -14.50
N VAL A 748 22.45 -13.71 -15.14
CA VAL A 748 22.42 -13.59 -16.61
C VAL A 748 23.81 -13.74 -17.20
N LEU A 749 24.81 -13.03 -16.66
CA LEU A 749 26.20 -13.14 -17.11
C LEU A 749 26.75 -14.57 -16.96
N THR A 750 26.44 -15.24 -15.85
CA THR A 750 26.86 -16.63 -15.61
C THR A 750 26.25 -17.58 -16.64
N ALA A 751 24.94 -17.46 -16.88
CA ALA A 751 24.24 -18.28 -17.85
C ALA A 751 24.73 -18.03 -19.28
N PHE A 752 25.02 -16.76 -19.62
CA PHE A 752 25.55 -16.38 -20.92
C PHE A 752 26.97 -16.97 -21.16
N CYS A 753 27.90 -16.79 -20.22
CA CYS A 753 29.25 -17.34 -20.34
C CYS A 753 29.23 -18.88 -20.46
N LYS A 754 28.36 -19.56 -19.71
CA LYS A 754 28.20 -21.02 -19.79
C LYS A 754 27.70 -21.47 -21.18
N GLN A 755 26.74 -20.74 -21.76
CA GLN A 755 26.20 -21.02 -23.07
C GLN A 755 27.23 -20.85 -24.19
N HIS A 756 28.06 -19.80 -24.09
CA HIS A 756 29.12 -19.50 -25.08
C HIS A 756 30.47 -20.17 -24.77
N LYS A 757 30.52 -21.06 -23.77
CA LYS A 757 31.74 -21.77 -23.33
C LYS A 757 32.92 -20.83 -22.99
N ILE A 758 32.63 -19.66 -22.45
CA ILE A 758 33.65 -18.68 -22.07
C ILE A 758 34.04 -18.88 -20.60
N ALA A 759 35.33 -19.04 -20.32
CA ALA A 759 35.85 -19.10 -18.95
C ALA A 759 35.70 -17.73 -18.27
N ARG A 760 34.97 -17.70 -17.15
CA ARG A 760 34.72 -16.47 -16.38
C ARG A 760 35.83 -16.27 -15.34
N ASN A 761 36.34 -15.04 -15.26
CA ASN A 761 37.21 -14.64 -14.17
C ASN A 761 36.37 -14.33 -12.92
N GLU A 762 36.25 -15.29 -12.00
CA GLU A 762 35.46 -15.12 -10.77
C GLU A 762 35.99 -14.00 -9.87
N ARG A 763 37.30 -13.73 -9.87
CA ARG A 763 37.91 -12.68 -9.05
C ARG A 763 37.47 -11.29 -9.54
N LEU A 764 37.57 -11.03 -10.84
CA LEU A 764 37.10 -9.77 -11.45
C LEU A 764 35.59 -9.59 -11.24
N ALA A 765 34.82 -10.67 -11.37
CA ALA A 765 33.39 -10.61 -11.13
C ALA A 765 33.01 -10.23 -9.69
N ARG A 766 33.71 -10.76 -8.68
CA ARG A 766 33.49 -10.37 -7.27
C ARG A 766 33.90 -8.92 -7.02
N GLN A 767 34.99 -8.45 -7.62
CA GLN A 767 35.42 -7.05 -7.52
C GLN A 767 34.40 -6.09 -8.13
N LEU A 768 33.87 -6.40 -9.31
CA LEU A 768 32.84 -5.60 -9.96
C LEU A 768 31.52 -5.62 -9.17
N LEU A 769 31.15 -6.76 -8.55
CA LEU A 769 29.99 -6.82 -7.67
C LEU A 769 30.15 -5.88 -6.46
N SER A 770 31.33 -5.87 -5.81
CA SER A 770 31.62 -4.93 -4.71
C SER A 770 31.51 -3.48 -5.18
N LYS A 771 32.11 -3.16 -6.34
CA LYS A 771 32.04 -1.82 -6.94
C LYS A 771 30.60 -1.41 -7.26
N ASP A 772 29.79 -2.30 -7.83
CA ASP A 772 28.37 -2.05 -8.10
C ASP A 772 27.62 -1.73 -6.79
N GLN A 773 27.86 -2.51 -5.73
CA GLN A 773 27.25 -2.29 -4.41
C GLN A 773 27.66 -0.94 -3.81
N GLU A 774 28.93 -0.56 -3.91
CA GLU A 774 29.44 0.74 -3.46
C GLU A 774 28.80 1.90 -4.23
N VAL A 775 28.69 1.80 -5.56
CA VAL A 775 28.05 2.83 -6.40
C VAL A 775 26.57 2.98 -6.06
N LEU A 776 25.85 1.88 -5.87
CA LEU A 776 24.43 1.93 -5.49
C LEU A 776 24.22 2.48 -4.08
N GLN A 777 25.11 2.14 -3.15
CA GLN A 777 25.10 2.69 -1.80
C GLN A 777 25.35 4.20 -1.82
N GLN A 778 26.32 4.65 -2.62
CA GLN A 778 26.60 6.08 -2.80
C GLN A 778 25.42 6.82 -3.45
N TYR A 779 24.83 6.25 -4.50
CA TYR A 779 23.63 6.83 -5.15
C TYR A 779 22.47 6.98 -4.16
N TYR A 780 22.26 5.95 -3.33
CA TYR A 780 21.31 6.02 -2.24
C TYR A 780 21.69 7.15 -1.29
N ASP A 781 22.91 7.17 -0.76
CA ASP A 781 23.35 8.18 0.21
C ASP A 781 23.27 9.61 -0.33
N ASP A 782 23.57 9.84 -1.59
CA ASP A 782 23.44 11.16 -2.23
C ASP A 782 21.98 11.61 -2.34
N THR A 783 21.11 10.75 -2.88
CA THR A 783 19.65 11.01 -2.98
C THR A 783 19.08 11.34 -1.62
N ARG A 784 19.50 10.53 -0.66
CA ARG A 784 19.16 10.59 0.74
C ARG A 784 19.66 11.99 1.24
N ASN A 785 20.92 12.38 1.04
CA ASN A 785 21.51 13.64 1.57
C ASN A 785 20.82 14.89 1.03
N ARG A 786 20.44 14.87 -0.25
CA ARG A 786 19.69 15.98 -0.87
C ARG A 786 18.35 16.20 -0.19
N LEU A 787 17.67 15.11 0.16
CA LEU A 787 16.41 15.19 0.85
C LEU A 787 16.58 15.77 2.26
N LEU A 788 17.68 15.48 2.97
CA LEU A 788 17.99 16.16 4.22
C LEU A 788 18.18 17.66 4.01
N ALA A 789 18.94 18.06 2.98
CA ALA A 789 19.16 19.48 2.70
C ALA A 789 17.83 20.24 2.47
N ILE A 790 16.86 19.64 1.77
CA ILE A 790 15.53 20.22 1.59
C ILE A 790 14.79 20.36 2.93
N LEU A 791 14.85 19.33 3.78
CA LEU A 791 14.24 19.38 5.11
C LEU A 791 14.91 20.44 6.00
N GLU A 792 16.23 20.59 5.90
CA GLU A 792 17.00 21.61 6.60
C GLU A 792 16.62 23.02 6.14
N GLU A 793 16.47 23.25 4.84
CA GLU A 793 16.01 24.52 4.28
C GLU A 793 14.66 24.95 4.85
N HIS A 794 13.79 23.98 5.17
CA HIS A 794 12.48 24.20 5.77
C HIS A 794 12.46 24.10 7.31
N GLN A 795 13.62 24.20 7.98
CA GLN A 795 13.77 24.18 9.44
C GLN A 795 13.33 22.88 10.14
N LEU A 796 13.18 21.80 9.39
CA LEU A 796 12.77 20.47 9.89
C LEU A 796 13.95 19.62 10.41
N HIS A 797 15.06 20.26 10.84
CA HIS A 797 16.40 19.65 11.09
C HIS A 797 16.46 18.39 11.99
N THR A 798 17.61 17.69 12.02
CA THR A 798 18.01 16.70 13.03
C THR A 798 19.42 17.06 13.53
N HIS A 799 19.72 16.93 14.84
CA HIS A 799 21.08 17.13 15.35
C HIS A 799 21.77 15.79 15.66
N SER A 800 23.00 15.70 15.16
CA SER A 800 24.10 14.76 15.43
C SER A 800 24.09 13.35 14.81
N ASN A 801 25.07 13.18 13.91
CA ASN A 801 25.89 12.00 13.59
C ASN A 801 25.27 10.60 13.72
N GLY A 802 24.95 10.05 12.56
CA GLY A 802 24.60 8.64 12.37
C GLY A 802 23.72 8.56 11.14
N GLY A 803 24.34 8.29 9.99
CA GLY A 803 23.66 8.28 8.72
C GLY A 803 22.52 7.25 8.66
N SER A 804 21.28 7.69 8.83
CA SER A 804 20.10 7.07 8.21
C SER A 804 18.99 8.10 8.05
N LYS A 805 18.18 7.98 7.00
CA LYS A 805 17.27 9.04 6.52
C LYS A 805 15.93 8.46 6.22
N VAL A 806 14.98 9.37 6.20
CA VAL A 806 13.68 9.24 5.59
C VAL A 806 13.42 10.49 4.76
N ALA A 807 12.91 10.31 3.55
CA ALA A 807 11.55 10.72 3.23
C ALA A 807 11.15 10.14 1.87
N GLY A 808 10.23 9.19 1.92
CA GLY A 808 8.95 9.37 1.24
C GLY A 808 7.91 9.08 2.32
N LEU A 809 6.69 8.72 1.95
CA LEU A 809 5.90 7.81 2.79
C LEU A 809 5.03 8.40 3.93
N SER A 810 4.48 9.62 3.84
CA SER A 810 3.25 9.91 4.62
C SER A 810 2.03 9.07 4.18
N TYR A 811 2.14 8.31 3.09
CA TYR A 811 1.11 7.35 2.66
C TYR A 811 1.61 5.95 2.30
N ARG A 812 2.91 5.81 2.07
CA ARG A 812 3.49 4.50 1.79
C ARG A 812 4.05 3.84 3.07
N VAL A 813 4.28 4.52 4.21
CA VAL A 813 4.89 3.89 5.42
C VAL A 813 3.85 3.01 6.09
N ASN A 814 2.58 3.42 6.09
CA ASN A 814 1.47 2.52 6.40
C ASN A 814 1.32 1.37 5.37
N SER A 815 1.92 1.49 4.19
CA SER A 815 2.02 0.41 3.20
C SER A 815 3.34 -0.38 3.25
N LEU A 816 4.36 0.09 3.98
CA LEU A 816 5.69 -0.52 4.08
C LEU A 816 5.87 -1.21 5.42
N VAL A 817 5.45 -0.61 6.53
CA VAL A 817 5.06 -1.34 7.77
C VAL A 817 3.89 -2.28 7.50
N GLY A 818 3.21 -2.04 6.38
CA GLY A 818 2.13 -2.85 5.90
C GLY A 818 2.46 -3.97 4.90
N ARG A 819 3.69 -3.99 4.39
CA ARG A 819 4.18 -4.97 3.39
C ARG A 819 5.52 -5.58 3.78
N ILE A 820 6.15 -5.13 4.86
CA ILE A 820 6.89 -5.98 5.79
C ILE A 820 5.83 -6.71 6.62
#